data_AF-A0A023GM79-F1
#
_entry.id   AF-A0A023GM79-F1
#
_cell.length_a   1.000
_cell.length_b   1.000
_cell.length_c   1.000
_cell.angle_alpha   90.00
_cell.angle_beta   90.00
_cell.angle_gamma   90.00
#
_symmetry.space_group_name_H-M   'P 1'
#
loop_
_entity.id
_entity.type
_entity.pdbx_description
1 polymer ?
#
loop_
_entity_poly.entity_id
_entity_poly.type
_entity_poly.pdbx_seq_one_letter_code
_entity_poly.pdbx_strand_id
1 'polypeptide(L)'
;MPADWHPEDMLRSFYNVLERNLASPHHVVRLLTLRVLSAFKPGSSFPEVRGKGEMQGEFASACYVFDVCLSAEAIPLTVQDYRARLKLLQALSSEQLSSAGVSLGAYAMAPVYYLLGTLLVNFQLLWQPAQEILASHATTDGAFWSTLVDHLTSVYDKIETAPPVASEEQDGLDGLSGDGLAGVFDEALEVSTKLDDKPDYVNHRHLLWNAAEQFVGVAERRSRDVVAFFYRFLEKELWPNMQMAPHHDIQKVEAALPADAADEAKPKLEEASVIILEEPQEDEAGGENEDEDNGENEPRDEAHHVPPRTRLKLVRSLCDHLRLLSKFSNPKAVSKHERLYETYLDLLTFRDPEVQKLAFSCILSYGQKFLTPYRENFERLLDEASFRSEVVLFNVDDAGEGAVREEHRAEVIPILMRVLYGKMHTRSGSATGGKSSFTARQSTVLRFLASCRESELGAFLDLELATLKQYLSDGIMEMVNKIRSSLDLAKVVPIRRLHGTLGTVENMLRHLGALTPGLLPTLLKLLVGVATYAGAILSQKDRVVRAVIGNTRVLRSRALTLISQFFERFDMYEFTSAEIDAVFESVVWPQLPHLAELAGKQKPNSLLNFFLTLSRNHRYFVLFAKYKSNDPSTSPLPCLISLLGNSNISPSILKLLLSIVDNILSLGEEADEDGERKRAPPLVVADCFDIEARRATANLPEKWDGGSEYGALLMLPYVSHVLLKLKAVVEVAVKTQKPLSLVELNILLRISALLTNSLQCAELAKLFLVGFRKLHSQAYDSDQQKLSTVLNLAKVADSPDSLLGYTAILFSSLGNHQSRRLLCDIYAVVAERVPCFAELSSFVAKVNSWNKRAAEEPDYRMRLEGFKMAAPLVHGQKENTRRPDSCWRVICQLHVHHSSC
;
A
#
# COMPACT_ATOMS: atom_id res chain seq x y z
N MET A 1 -76.90 12.69 5.86
CA MET A 1 -75.73 13.28 5.16
C MET A 1 -76.21 14.49 4.38
N PRO A 2 -75.45 15.59 4.32
CA PRO A 2 -75.85 16.76 3.54
C PRO A 2 -76.03 16.36 2.08
N ALA A 3 -77.07 16.87 1.43
CA ALA A 3 -77.53 16.44 0.10
C ALA A 3 -76.60 16.84 -1.08
N ASP A 4 -75.43 17.40 -0.81
CA ASP A 4 -74.58 18.06 -1.81
C ASP A 4 -73.22 17.37 -2.06
N TRP A 5 -72.98 16.17 -1.53
CA TRP A 5 -71.71 15.46 -1.71
C TRP A 5 -71.85 14.32 -2.70
N HIS A 6 -71.48 14.56 -3.96
CA HIS A 6 -71.45 13.51 -4.98
C HIS A 6 -70.33 12.49 -4.63
N PRO A 7 -70.59 11.17 -4.67
CA PRO A 7 -69.59 10.14 -4.36
C PRO A 7 -68.30 10.25 -5.19
N GLU A 8 -68.42 10.75 -6.42
CA GLU A 8 -67.32 10.97 -7.35
C GLU A 8 -66.37 12.09 -6.89
N ASP A 9 -66.91 13.22 -6.42
CA ASP A 9 -66.12 14.33 -5.89
C ASP A 9 -65.40 13.94 -4.59
N MET A 10 -66.07 13.16 -3.74
CA MET A 10 -65.44 12.59 -2.55
C MET A 10 -64.29 11.66 -2.93
N LEU A 11 -64.52 10.66 -3.79
CA LEU A 11 -63.47 9.73 -4.19
C LEU A 11 -62.25 10.47 -4.74
N ARG A 12 -62.46 11.51 -5.56
CA ARG A 12 -61.37 12.33 -6.11
C ARG A 12 -60.59 13.04 -5.01
N SER A 13 -61.27 13.63 -4.03
CA SER A 13 -60.64 14.30 -2.89
C SER A 13 -59.83 13.33 -2.02
N PHE A 14 -60.36 12.14 -1.74
CA PHE A 14 -59.68 11.10 -0.95
C PHE A 14 -58.51 10.51 -1.72
N TYR A 15 -58.68 10.21 -3.00
CA TYR A 15 -57.63 9.64 -3.84
C TYR A 15 -56.39 10.54 -3.91
N ASN A 16 -56.56 11.86 -4.10
CA ASN A 16 -55.43 12.79 -4.14
C ASN A 16 -54.56 12.77 -2.86
N VAL A 17 -55.15 12.43 -1.71
CA VAL A 17 -54.44 12.32 -0.43
C VAL A 17 -53.84 10.92 -0.24
N LEU A 18 -54.51 9.90 -0.75
CA LEU A 18 -54.21 8.49 -0.50
C LEU A 18 -53.41 7.80 -1.60
N GLU A 19 -53.27 8.39 -2.79
CA GLU A 19 -52.64 7.74 -3.95
C GLU A 19 -51.22 7.23 -3.65
N ARG A 20 -50.43 8.00 -2.90
CA ARG A 20 -49.06 7.63 -2.51
C ARG A 20 -49.02 6.46 -1.51
N ASN A 21 -50.09 6.24 -0.73
CA ASN A 21 -50.16 5.12 0.18
C ASN A 21 -50.25 3.78 -0.57
N LEU A 22 -50.71 3.78 -1.83
CA LEU A 22 -50.69 2.59 -2.69
C LEU A 22 -49.27 2.12 -3.02
N ALA A 23 -48.28 3.02 -2.97
CA ALA A 23 -46.86 2.72 -3.13
C ALA A 23 -46.14 2.44 -1.80
N SER A 24 -46.87 2.31 -0.69
CA SER A 24 -46.28 2.02 0.63
C SER A 24 -45.61 0.64 0.64
N PRO A 25 -44.43 0.50 1.29
CA PRO A 25 -43.80 -0.82 1.47
C PRO A 25 -44.64 -1.75 2.35
N HIS A 26 -45.51 -1.20 3.19
CA HIS A 26 -46.25 -1.97 4.19
C HIS A 26 -47.57 -2.49 3.62
N HIS A 27 -47.74 -3.81 3.66
CA HIS A 27 -48.95 -4.50 3.18
C HIS A 27 -50.23 -3.91 3.81
N VAL A 28 -50.24 -3.72 5.13
CA VAL A 28 -51.40 -3.24 5.89
C VAL A 28 -51.83 -1.85 5.42
N VAL A 29 -50.89 -0.94 5.17
CA VAL A 29 -51.18 0.42 4.68
C VAL A 29 -51.83 0.38 3.30
N ARG A 30 -51.30 -0.43 2.38
CA ARG A 30 -51.87 -0.61 1.04
C ARG A 30 -53.26 -1.22 1.11
N LEU A 31 -53.45 -2.27 1.92
CA LEU A 31 -54.72 -2.95 2.10
C LEU A 31 -55.81 -2.02 2.67
N LEU A 32 -55.51 -1.28 3.73
CA LEU A 32 -56.45 -0.34 4.34
C LEU A 32 -56.80 0.81 3.38
N THR A 33 -55.81 1.32 2.66
CA THR A 33 -56.02 2.35 1.63
C THR A 33 -56.97 1.85 0.55
N LEU A 34 -56.75 0.64 0.03
CA LEU A 34 -57.61 0.03 -0.98
C LEU A 34 -59.02 -0.24 -0.45
N ARG A 35 -59.19 -0.64 0.82
CA ARG A 35 -60.53 -0.77 1.43
C ARG A 35 -61.29 0.55 1.48
N VAL A 36 -60.61 1.65 1.75
CA VAL A 36 -61.22 2.99 1.73
C VAL A 36 -61.62 3.38 0.30
N LEU A 37 -60.74 3.18 -0.68
CA LEU A 37 -61.00 3.54 -2.07
C LEU A 37 -62.09 2.66 -2.71
N SER A 38 -62.14 1.35 -2.41
CA SER A 38 -63.18 0.41 -2.85
C SER A 38 -64.52 0.55 -2.12
N ALA A 39 -64.59 1.34 -1.04
CA ALA A 39 -65.86 1.59 -0.35
C ALA A 39 -66.80 2.46 -1.20
N PHE A 40 -66.24 3.27 -2.11
CA PHE A 40 -66.99 4.07 -3.07
C PHE A 40 -67.51 3.15 -4.18
N LYS A 41 -68.84 3.05 -4.31
CA LYS A 41 -69.48 2.24 -5.36
C LYS A 41 -70.33 3.11 -6.28
N PRO A 42 -70.32 2.85 -7.60
CA PRO A 42 -71.32 3.41 -8.51
C PRO A 42 -72.71 2.97 -8.05
N GLY A 43 -73.62 3.93 -7.90
CA GLY A 43 -74.98 3.66 -7.45
C GLY A 43 -75.70 2.69 -8.38
N SER A 44 -76.61 1.87 -7.84
CA SER A 44 -77.45 0.90 -8.56
C SER A 44 -78.39 1.52 -9.62
N SER A 45 -78.34 2.83 -9.83
CA SER A 45 -79.10 3.57 -10.85
C SER A 45 -78.33 3.80 -12.16
N PHE A 46 -77.10 3.29 -12.29
CA PHE A 46 -76.41 3.23 -13.58
C PHE A 46 -76.80 1.92 -14.28
N PRO A 47 -77.43 1.96 -15.46
CA PRO A 47 -78.03 0.78 -16.05
C PRO A 47 -76.96 -0.27 -16.35
N GLU A 48 -77.15 -1.46 -15.78
CA GLU A 48 -76.49 -2.68 -16.22
C GLU A 48 -76.58 -2.79 -17.76
N VAL A 49 -75.41 -2.86 -18.38
CA VAL A 49 -75.14 -3.51 -19.66
C VAL A 49 -76.12 -3.16 -20.79
N ARG A 50 -75.78 -2.13 -21.57
CA ARG A 50 -76.12 -2.08 -23.00
C ARG A 50 -74.85 -2.00 -23.84
N GLY A 51 -74.48 -3.12 -24.45
CA GLY A 51 -73.46 -3.17 -25.50
C GLY A 51 -72.08 -3.62 -25.01
N LYS A 52 -71.38 -4.38 -25.86
CA LYS A 52 -70.12 -5.06 -25.58
C LYS A 52 -69.04 -4.09 -25.03
N GLY A 53 -68.62 -4.29 -23.79
CA GLY A 53 -67.23 -4.08 -23.36
C GLY A 53 -66.79 -2.68 -22.90
N GLU A 54 -67.68 -1.71 -22.71
CA GLU A 54 -67.28 -0.37 -22.24
C GLU A 54 -67.76 -0.12 -20.79
N MET A 55 -66.82 0.15 -19.86
CA MET A 55 -67.17 0.68 -18.53
C MET A 55 -67.56 2.16 -18.67
N GLN A 56 -68.72 2.52 -18.13
CA GLN A 56 -69.21 3.90 -18.24
C GLN A 56 -68.52 4.83 -17.25
N GLY A 57 -67.58 5.65 -17.73
CA GLY A 57 -67.02 6.82 -17.03
C GLY A 57 -65.78 6.57 -16.17
N GLU A 58 -65.09 7.66 -15.81
CA GLU A 58 -63.85 7.64 -15.02
C GLU A 58 -64.05 7.03 -13.63
N PHE A 59 -65.18 7.35 -12.98
CA PHE A 59 -65.52 6.86 -11.65
C PHE A 59 -65.70 5.33 -11.60
N ALA A 60 -66.48 4.74 -12.50
CA ALA A 60 -66.70 3.30 -12.53
C ALA A 60 -65.42 2.53 -12.88
N SER A 61 -64.63 3.08 -13.80
CA SER A 61 -63.30 2.56 -14.17
C SER A 61 -62.34 2.55 -12.99
N ALA A 62 -62.32 3.62 -12.18
CA ALA A 62 -61.49 3.71 -10.98
C ALA A 62 -61.91 2.69 -9.91
N CYS A 63 -63.21 2.57 -9.61
CA CYS A 63 -63.73 1.57 -8.67
C CYS A 63 -63.32 0.14 -9.07
N TYR A 64 -63.43 -0.20 -10.35
CA TYR A 64 -62.98 -1.50 -10.86
C TYR A 64 -61.49 -1.76 -10.57
N VAL A 65 -60.62 -0.80 -10.87
CA VAL A 65 -59.18 -0.93 -10.61
C VAL A 65 -58.89 -1.06 -9.13
N PHE A 66 -59.55 -0.28 -8.26
CA PHE A 66 -59.39 -0.40 -6.82
C PHE A 66 -59.84 -1.77 -6.31
N ASP A 67 -60.93 -2.32 -6.83
CA ASP A 67 -61.43 -3.64 -6.46
C ASP A 67 -60.47 -4.77 -6.92
N VAL A 68 -59.87 -4.65 -8.11
CA VAL A 68 -58.84 -5.58 -8.59
C VAL A 68 -57.60 -5.52 -7.68
N CYS A 69 -57.11 -4.32 -7.37
CA CYS A 69 -55.99 -4.12 -6.46
C CYS A 69 -56.30 -4.64 -5.05
N LEU A 70 -57.49 -4.38 -4.51
CA LEU A 70 -57.93 -4.86 -3.20
C LEU A 70 -57.97 -6.38 -3.14
N SER A 71 -58.52 -7.01 -4.19
CA SER A 71 -58.57 -8.46 -4.33
C SER A 71 -57.17 -9.07 -4.41
N ALA A 72 -56.25 -8.43 -5.15
CA ALA A 72 -54.86 -8.87 -5.25
C ALA A 72 -54.12 -8.73 -3.91
N GLU A 73 -54.36 -7.64 -3.19
CA GLU A 73 -53.71 -7.35 -1.92
C GLU A 73 -54.20 -8.27 -0.81
N ALA A 74 -55.48 -8.67 -0.82
CA ALA A 74 -56.05 -9.58 0.17
C ALA A 74 -55.53 -11.03 0.06
N ILE A 75 -54.89 -11.40 -1.06
CA ILE A 75 -54.32 -12.74 -1.24
C ILE A 75 -53.00 -12.84 -0.48
N PRO A 76 -52.84 -13.83 0.42
CA PRO A 76 -51.59 -14.09 1.13
C PRO A 76 -50.41 -14.31 0.17
N LEU A 77 -49.24 -13.78 0.54
CA LEU A 77 -48.00 -13.93 -0.23
C LEU A 77 -47.34 -15.29 0.04
N THR A 78 -47.95 -16.37 -0.45
CA THR A 78 -47.41 -17.73 -0.34
C THR A 78 -47.07 -18.31 -1.71
N VAL A 79 -46.19 -19.32 -1.75
CA VAL A 79 -45.83 -20.05 -2.99
C VAL A 79 -47.03 -20.80 -3.59
N GLN A 80 -48.09 -21.05 -2.82
CA GLN A 80 -49.30 -21.70 -3.31
C GLN A 80 -50.26 -20.68 -3.95
N ASP A 81 -50.39 -19.50 -3.34
CA ASP A 81 -51.41 -18.52 -3.70
C ASP A 81 -50.93 -17.44 -4.70
N TYR A 82 -49.61 -17.29 -4.90
CA TYR A 82 -49.06 -16.20 -5.73
C TYR A 82 -49.60 -16.21 -7.17
N ARG A 83 -49.95 -17.37 -7.74
CA ARG A 83 -50.50 -17.45 -9.10
C ARG A 83 -51.87 -16.77 -9.21
N ALA A 84 -52.69 -16.87 -8.17
CA ALA A 84 -53.99 -16.19 -8.13
C ALA A 84 -53.79 -14.67 -8.05
N ARG A 85 -52.84 -14.22 -7.22
CA ARG A 85 -52.45 -12.80 -7.13
C ARG A 85 -51.87 -12.28 -8.45
N LEU A 86 -50.99 -13.05 -9.09
CA LEU A 86 -50.39 -12.70 -10.37
C LEU A 86 -51.43 -12.51 -11.48
N LYS A 87 -52.45 -13.38 -11.54
CA LYS A 87 -53.55 -13.25 -12.50
C LYS A 87 -54.30 -11.92 -12.35
N LEU A 88 -54.50 -11.46 -11.10
CA LEU A 88 -55.12 -10.16 -10.83
C LEU A 88 -54.19 -8.99 -11.21
N LEU A 89 -52.89 -9.11 -10.93
CA LEU A 89 -51.91 -8.10 -11.36
C LEU A 89 -51.86 -7.98 -12.90
N GLN A 90 -51.95 -9.08 -13.64
CA GLN A 90 -51.96 -9.06 -15.11
C GLN A 90 -53.16 -8.27 -15.68
N ALA A 91 -54.30 -8.27 -14.98
CA ALA A 91 -55.47 -7.47 -15.36
C ALA A 91 -55.22 -5.95 -15.23
N LEU A 92 -54.19 -5.54 -14.47
CA LEU A 92 -53.78 -4.15 -14.33
C LEU A 92 -52.85 -3.67 -15.46
N SER A 93 -52.48 -4.51 -16.44
CA SER A 93 -51.68 -4.06 -17.59
C SER A 93 -52.46 -3.08 -18.46
N SER A 94 -51.76 -2.09 -19.04
CA SER A 94 -52.40 -1.05 -19.86
C SER A 94 -53.22 -1.63 -21.01
N GLU A 95 -52.73 -2.72 -21.62
CA GLU A 95 -53.44 -3.42 -22.70
C GLU A 95 -54.74 -4.07 -22.22
N GLN A 96 -54.69 -4.77 -21.08
CA GLN A 96 -55.88 -5.44 -20.52
C GLN A 96 -56.92 -4.42 -20.06
N LEU A 97 -56.50 -3.35 -19.40
CA LEU A 97 -57.38 -2.25 -19.00
C LEU A 97 -58.03 -1.57 -20.21
N SER A 98 -57.26 -1.31 -21.26
CA SER A 98 -57.78 -0.75 -22.52
C SER A 98 -58.79 -1.69 -23.18
N SER A 99 -58.50 -3.00 -23.20
CA SER A 99 -59.39 -4.02 -23.77
C SER A 99 -60.69 -4.20 -22.98
N ALA A 100 -60.66 -3.91 -21.69
CA ALA A 100 -61.82 -3.92 -20.79
C ALA A 100 -62.62 -2.60 -20.82
N GLY A 101 -62.22 -1.64 -21.68
CA GLY A 101 -62.90 -0.35 -21.81
C GLY A 101 -62.73 0.56 -20.60
N VAL A 102 -61.63 0.41 -19.85
CA VAL A 102 -61.34 1.20 -18.65
C VAL A 102 -60.75 2.55 -19.08
N SER A 103 -61.33 3.65 -18.60
CA SER A 103 -60.81 5.01 -18.81
C SER A 103 -60.60 5.68 -17.46
N LEU A 104 -59.35 5.81 -17.02
CA LEU A 104 -59.05 6.22 -15.63
C LEU A 104 -58.98 7.73 -15.40
N GLY A 105 -58.74 8.56 -16.43
CA GLY A 105 -58.64 10.01 -16.29
C GLY A 105 -57.77 10.45 -15.10
N ALA A 106 -58.39 11.08 -14.10
CA ALA A 106 -57.70 11.53 -12.88
C ALA A 106 -57.03 10.40 -12.05
N TYR A 107 -57.43 9.14 -12.25
CA TYR A 107 -56.94 7.96 -11.52
C TYR A 107 -55.91 7.14 -12.30
N ALA A 108 -55.39 7.67 -13.42
CA ALA A 108 -54.52 6.93 -14.34
C ALA A 108 -53.28 6.32 -13.67
N MET A 109 -52.75 6.94 -12.61
CA MET A 109 -51.56 6.45 -11.90
C MET A 109 -51.87 5.45 -10.77
N ALA A 110 -53.13 5.13 -10.49
CA ALA A 110 -53.48 4.16 -9.44
C ALA A 110 -52.85 2.77 -9.65
N PRO A 111 -52.89 2.16 -10.86
CA PRO A 111 -52.19 0.90 -11.12
C PRO A 111 -50.67 1.04 -10.92
N VAL A 112 -50.09 2.17 -11.35
CA VAL A 112 -48.65 2.44 -11.27
C VAL A 112 -48.21 2.49 -9.80
N TYR A 113 -48.87 3.29 -8.96
CA TYR A 113 -48.53 3.36 -7.53
C TYR A 113 -48.65 1.99 -6.84
N TYR A 114 -49.70 1.22 -7.14
CA TYR A 114 -49.88 -0.11 -6.56
C TYR A 114 -48.78 -1.10 -6.99
N LEU A 115 -48.35 -1.07 -8.26
CA LEU A 115 -47.25 -1.88 -8.77
C LEU A 115 -45.91 -1.47 -8.14
N LEU A 116 -45.66 -0.17 -7.95
CA LEU A 116 -44.48 0.33 -7.24
C LEU A 116 -44.43 -0.17 -5.78
N GLY A 117 -45.58 -0.22 -5.11
CA GLY A 117 -45.71 -0.82 -3.78
C GLY A 117 -45.51 -2.34 -3.79
N THR A 118 -45.95 -3.02 -4.85
CA THR A 118 -45.75 -4.47 -5.02
C THR A 118 -44.28 -4.84 -5.20
N LEU A 119 -43.48 -3.99 -5.87
CA LEU A 119 -42.04 -4.19 -6.04
C LEU A 119 -41.24 -4.02 -4.73
N LEU A 120 -41.77 -3.29 -3.74
CA LEU A 120 -41.16 -3.17 -2.41
C LEU A 120 -41.32 -4.44 -1.56
N VAL A 121 -42.24 -5.32 -1.93
CA VAL A 121 -42.45 -6.60 -1.26
C VAL A 121 -41.32 -7.56 -1.63
N ASN A 122 -40.68 -8.16 -0.62
CA ASN A 122 -39.60 -9.12 -0.81
C ASN A 122 -40.11 -10.51 -1.26
N PHE A 123 -40.68 -10.59 -2.46
CA PHE A 123 -41.18 -11.84 -3.04
C PHE A 123 -40.80 -11.98 -4.52
N GLN A 124 -39.71 -12.71 -4.77
CA GLN A 124 -39.00 -12.77 -6.06
C GLN A 124 -39.89 -13.16 -7.26
N LEU A 125 -40.85 -14.06 -7.05
CA LEU A 125 -41.74 -14.56 -8.12
C LEU A 125 -42.68 -13.49 -8.69
N LEU A 126 -42.89 -12.38 -7.97
CA LEU A 126 -43.74 -11.27 -8.43
C LEU A 126 -42.95 -10.14 -9.09
N TRP A 127 -41.63 -10.08 -8.91
CA TRP A 127 -40.82 -8.95 -9.38
C TRP A 127 -40.84 -8.81 -10.90
N GLN A 128 -40.42 -9.83 -11.64
CA GLN A 128 -40.38 -9.76 -13.10
C GLN A 128 -41.77 -9.48 -13.72
N PRO A 129 -42.84 -10.21 -13.35
CA PRO A 129 -44.16 -9.89 -13.89
C PRO A 129 -44.65 -8.49 -13.53
N ALA A 130 -44.39 -8.00 -12.31
CA ALA A 130 -44.77 -6.64 -11.92
C ALA A 130 -44.00 -5.58 -12.73
N GLN A 131 -42.73 -5.83 -13.07
CA GLN A 131 -41.94 -4.95 -13.94
C GLN A 131 -42.51 -4.90 -15.36
N GLU A 132 -42.91 -6.04 -15.92
CA GLU A 132 -43.55 -6.14 -17.25
C GLU A 132 -44.88 -5.38 -17.30
N ILE A 133 -45.71 -5.54 -16.25
CA ILE A 133 -46.97 -4.82 -16.13
C ILE A 133 -46.70 -3.32 -15.95
N LEU A 134 -45.74 -2.92 -15.11
CA LEU A 134 -45.34 -1.52 -14.93
C LEU A 134 -44.86 -0.89 -16.25
N ALA A 135 -44.09 -1.63 -17.04
CA ALA A 135 -43.60 -1.19 -18.34
C ALA A 135 -44.73 -0.96 -19.36
N SER A 136 -45.84 -1.71 -19.27
CA SER A 136 -47.01 -1.49 -20.14
C SER A 136 -47.65 -0.12 -19.96
N HIS A 137 -47.46 0.54 -18.80
CA HIS A 137 -47.94 1.89 -18.50
C HIS A 137 -46.96 2.99 -18.90
N ALA A 138 -45.77 2.64 -19.42
CA ALA A 138 -44.74 3.60 -19.77
C ALA A 138 -45.09 4.38 -21.05
N THR A 139 -45.89 5.44 -20.87
CA THR A 139 -46.31 6.35 -21.94
C THR A 139 -45.39 7.57 -22.05
N THR A 140 -45.49 8.28 -23.18
CA THR A 140 -44.67 9.47 -23.46
C THR A 140 -45.30 10.78 -22.99
N ASP A 141 -46.53 10.71 -22.45
CA ASP A 141 -47.31 11.83 -21.92
C ASP A 141 -46.68 12.50 -20.68
N GLY A 142 -45.75 11.81 -20.03
CA GLY A 142 -44.95 12.30 -18.91
C GLY A 142 -45.50 11.98 -17.52
N ALA A 143 -46.79 11.65 -17.37
CA ALA A 143 -47.39 11.41 -16.05
C ALA A 143 -46.83 10.15 -15.37
N PHE A 144 -46.62 9.08 -16.16
CA PHE A 144 -45.94 7.88 -15.69
C PHE A 144 -44.53 8.20 -15.19
N TRP A 145 -43.75 8.95 -16.00
CA TRP A 145 -42.36 9.24 -15.69
C TRP A 145 -42.22 10.16 -14.48
N SER A 146 -43.06 11.19 -14.35
CA SER A 146 -43.05 12.06 -13.16
C SER A 146 -43.34 11.27 -11.88
N THR A 147 -44.31 10.34 -11.94
CA THR A 147 -44.65 9.47 -10.80
C THR A 147 -43.48 8.57 -10.42
N LEU A 148 -42.79 7.99 -11.43
CA LEU A 148 -41.61 7.17 -11.21
C LEU A 148 -40.44 7.97 -10.62
N VAL A 149 -40.20 9.20 -11.11
CA VAL A 149 -39.14 10.09 -10.61
C VAL A 149 -39.40 10.51 -9.17
N ASP A 150 -40.64 10.87 -8.83
CA ASP A 150 -41.02 11.22 -7.45
C ASP A 150 -40.80 10.03 -6.50
N HIS A 151 -41.19 8.83 -6.92
CA HIS A 151 -40.95 7.61 -6.14
C HIS A 151 -39.46 7.29 -5.99
N LEU A 152 -38.69 7.33 -7.09
CA LEU A 152 -37.24 7.13 -7.07
C LEU A 152 -36.55 8.15 -6.16
N THR A 153 -36.97 9.42 -6.20
CA THR A 153 -36.42 10.45 -5.31
C THR A 153 -36.61 10.06 -3.85
N SER A 154 -37.81 9.65 -3.47
CA SER A 154 -38.08 9.15 -2.10
C SER A 154 -37.25 7.92 -1.74
N VAL A 155 -37.05 6.99 -2.67
CA VAL A 155 -36.20 5.80 -2.44
C VAL A 155 -34.75 6.20 -2.19
N TYR A 156 -34.18 7.11 -2.99
CA TYR A 156 -32.83 7.62 -2.78
C TYR A 156 -32.70 8.37 -1.46
N ASP A 157 -33.66 9.23 -1.13
CA ASP A 157 -33.67 9.96 0.14
C ASP A 157 -33.62 8.99 1.33
N LYS A 158 -34.42 7.91 1.31
CA LYS A 158 -34.44 6.89 2.36
C LYS A 158 -33.15 6.08 2.46
N ILE A 159 -32.50 5.78 1.34
CA ILE A 159 -31.18 5.12 1.32
C ILE A 159 -30.13 6.04 1.94
N GLU A 160 -30.15 7.33 1.59
CA GLU A 160 -29.18 8.33 2.07
C GLU A 160 -29.34 8.66 3.56
N THR A 161 -30.56 8.60 4.10
CA THR A 161 -30.84 8.87 5.52
C THR A 161 -30.74 7.64 6.42
N ALA A 162 -30.53 6.44 5.87
CA ALA A 162 -30.43 5.23 6.66
C ALA A 162 -29.21 5.29 7.59
N PRO A 163 -29.35 5.01 8.91
CA PRO A 163 -28.21 4.99 9.81
C PRO A 163 -27.19 3.95 9.34
N PRO A 164 -25.87 4.21 9.49
CA PRO A 164 -24.85 3.22 9.18
C PRO A 164 -25.12 1.99 10.03
N VAL A 165 -25.21 0.83 9.38
CA VAL A 165 -25.52 -0.47 9.98
C VAL A 165 -24.65 -0.66 11.23
N ALA A 166 -25.22 -0.41 12.41
CA ALA A 166 -24.70 -0.97 13.64
C ALA A 166 -24.84 -2.48 13.48
N SER A 167 -23.76 -3.20 13.76
CA SER A 167 -23.73 -4.65 13.94
C SER A 167 -25.04 -5.13 14.56
N GLU A 168 -25.66 -6.12 13.91
CA GLU A 168 -26.78 -6.88 14.45
C GLU A 168 -26.31 -7.65 15.70
N GLU A 169 -26.07 -6.95 16.79
CA GLU A 169 -25.93 -7.51 18.13
C GLU A 169 -26.67 -6.59 19.10
N GLN A 170 -27.56 -7.21 19.86
CA GLN A 170 -28.36 -6.65 20.96
C GLN A 170 -29.64 -5.91 20.57
N ASP A 171 -30.66 -6.67 20.12
CA ASP A 171 -31.99 -6.52 20.74
C ASP A 171 -31.95 -7.23 22.12
N GLY A 172 -31.14 -6.66 23.01
CA GLY A 172 -31.30 -6.84 24.44
C GLY A 172 -32.23 -5.74 24.91
N LEU A 173 -33.43 -6.13 25.33
CA LEU A 173 -34.38 -5.28 26.05
C LEU A 173 -33.67 -4.48 27.15
N ASP A 174 -33.27 -3.25 26.87
CA ASP A 174 -32.89 -2.29 27.91
C ASP A 174 -33.26 -0.87 27.46
N GLY A 175 -34.45 -0.46 27.90
CA GLY A 175 -35.00 0.86 27.62
C GLY A 175 -36.25 1.11 28.43
N LEU A 176 -36.12 1.06 29.77
CA LEU A 176 -37.02 1.60 30.80
C LEU A 176 -38.36 2.15 30.27
N SER A 177 -39.33 1.26 30.04
CA SER A 177 -40.74 1.61 29.94
C SER A 177 -41.14 2.25 31.27
N GLY A 178 -41.66 3.48 31.24
CA GLY A 178 -42.12 4.17 32.44
C GLY A 178 -43.06 3.27 33.24
N ASP A 179 -42.72 3.05 34.51
CA ASP A 179 -43.42 2.17 35.45
C ASP A 179 -44.84 2.72 35.70
N GLY A 180 -45.80 2.36 34.85
CA GLY A 180 -47.18 2.84 34.89
C GLY A 180 -48.05 2.41 33.71
N LEU A 181 -49.37 2.60 33.85
CA LEU A 181 -50.39 2.25 32.83
C LEU A 181 -50.11 2.92 31.46
N ALA A 182 -49.43 4.06 31.46
CA ALA A 182 -48.99 4.75 30.24
C ALA A 182 -47.91 3.95 29.50
N GLY A 183 -46.92 3.37 30.19
CA GLY A 183 -45.90 2.53 29.57
C GLY A 183 -46.48 1.25 28.96
N VAL A 184 -47.50 0.65 29.60
CA VAL A 184 -48.23 -0.51 29.05
C VAL A 184 -49.09 -0.12 27.84
N PHE A 185 -49.69 1.07 27.87
CA PHE A 185 -50.44 1.58 26.71
C PHE A 185 -49.50 1.92 25.55
N ASP A 186 -48.35 2.51 25.83
CA ASP A 186 -47.32 2.81 24.83
C ASP A 186 -46.75 1.52 24.25
N GLU A 187 -46.48 0.50 25.07
CA GLU A 187 -46.05 -0.84 24.61
C GLU A 187 -47.15 -1.53 23.78
N ALA A 188 -48.41 -1.49 24.21
CA ALA A 188 -49.53 -2.06 23.45
C ALA A 188 -49.78 -1.29 22.14
N LEU A 189 -49.64 0.04 22.15
CA LEU A 189 -49.73 0.89 20.98
C LEU A 189 -48.57 0.59 20.03
N GLU A 190 -47.35 0.48 20.53
CA GLU A 190 -46.15 0.15 19.78
C GLU A 190 -46.27 -1.24 19.15
N VAL A 191 -46.71 -2.25 19.90
CA VAL A 191 -46.99 -3.60 19.38
C VAL A 191 -48.10 -3.59 18.32
N SER A 192 -49.15 -2.78 18.50
CA SER A 192 -50.28 -2.70 17.56
C SER A 192 -50.00 -1.86 16.31
N THR A 193 -49.02 -0.95 16.37
CA THR A 193 -48.60 -0.07 15.27
C THR A 193 -47.28 -0.50 14.65
N LYS A 194 -46.64 -1.56 15.18
CA LYS A 194 -45.38 -2.10 14.67
C LYS A 194 -45.59 -2.60 13.25
N LEU A 195 -44.86 -2.00 12.33
CA LEU A 195 -44.77 -2.43 10.95
C LEU A 195 -43.52 -3.29 10.84
N ASP A 196 -43.67 -4.61 11.05
CA ASP A 196 -42.54 -5.57 11.06
C ASP A 196 -41.83 -5.71 9.70
N ASP A 197 -42.44 -5.23 8.63
CA ASP A 197 -41.84 -5.21 7.30
C ASP A 197 -40.60 -4.29 7.30
N LYS A 198 -39.41 -4.86 7.13
CA LYS A 198 -38.15 -4.13 6.87
C LYS A 198 -37.92 -4.00 5.36
N PRO A 199 -38.38 -2.91 4.70
CA PRO A 199 -38.21 -2.75 3.25
C PRO A 199 -36.73 -2.59 2.86
N ASP A 200 -36.28 -3.36 1.87
CA ASP A 200 -34.97 -3.19 1.25
C ASP A 200 -35.07 -2.18 0.10
N TYR A 201 -34.87 -0.90 0.43
CA TYR A 201 -34.89 0.18 -0.57
C TYR A 201 -33.77 0.08 -1.62
N VAL A 202 -32.65 -0.57 -1.29
CA VAL A 202 -31.55 -0.79 -2.25
C VAL A 202 -31.96 -1.83 -3.28
N ASN A 203 -32.57 -2.93 -2.85
CA ASN A 203 -33.14 -3.92 -3.76
C ASN A 203 -34.29 -3.33 -4.60
N HIS A 204 -35.15 -2.53 -3.98
CA HIS A 204 -36.24 -1.86 -4.71
C HIS A 204 -35.70 -0.92 -5.79
N ARG A 205 -34.66 -0.14 -5.51
CA ARG A 205 -33.96 0.66 -6.54
C ARG A 205 -33.46 -0.21 -7.70
N HIS A 206 -32.85 -1.36 -7.41
CA HIS A 206 -32.42 -2.32 -8.43
C HIS A 206 -33.59 -2.79 -9.31
N LEU A 207 -34.72 -3.13 -8.70
CA LEU A 207 -35.93 -3.53 -9.42
C LEU A 207 -36.49 -2.41 -10.31
N LEU A 208 -36.47 -1.16 -9.86
CA LEU A 208 -36.94 -0.03 -10.66
C LEU A 208 -36.05 0.24 -11.88
N TRP A 209 -34.73 0.19 -11.72
CA TRP A 209 -33.81 0.38 -12.85
C TRP A 209 -33.86 -0.79 -13.84
N ASN A 210 -34.02 -2.04 -13.36
CA ASN A 210 -34.30 -3.18 -14.22
C ASN A 210 -35.63 -3.02 -14.98
N ALA A 211 -36.67 -2.46 -14.35
CA ALA A 211 -37.92 -2.16 -15.04
C ALA A 211 -37.72 -1.14 -16.16
N ALA A 212 -36.91 -0.09 -15.90
CA ALA A 212 -36.60 0.94 -16.89
C ALA A 212 -35.92 0.40 -18.16
N GLU A 213 -35.23 -0.74 -18.07
CA GLU A 213 -34.70 -1.43 -19.25
C GLU A 213 -35.78 -1.96 -20.21
N GLN A 214 -37.03 -2.09 -19.76
CA GLN A 214 -38.15 -2.53 -20.59
C GLN A 214 -38.82 -1.37 -21.34
N PHE A 215 -38.61 -0.13 -20.89
CA PHE A 215 -39.16 1.09 -21.50
C PHE A 215 -38.07 2.13 -21.82
N VAL A 216 -36.96 1.65 -22.40
CA VAL A 216 -35.77 2.45 -22.74
C VAL A 216 -36.12 3.71 -23.54
N GLY A 217 -37.05 3.62 -24.50
CA GLY A 217 -37.44 4.77 -25.33
C GLY A 217 -38.04 5.94 -24.53
N VAL A 218 -38.72 5.67 -23.41
CA VAL A 218 -39.22 6.72 -22.50
C VAL A 218 -38.08 7.27 -21.66
N ALA A 219 -37.24 6.40 -21.10
CA ALA A 219 -36.09 6.78 -20.29
C ALA A 219 -35.08 7.63 -21.06
N GLU A 220 -34.83 7.32 -22.34
CA GLU A 220 -33.91 8.06 -23.21
C GLU A 220 -34.41 9.49 -23.48
N ARG A 221 -35.71 9.66 -23.76
CA ARG A 221 -36.33 10.99 -23.92
C ARG A 221 -36.28 11.83 -22.65
N ARG A 222 -36.25 11.18 -21.48
CA ARG A 222 -36.15 11.79 -20.16
C ARG A 222 -34.75 11.65 -19.56
N SER A 223 -33.73 11.52 -20.42
CA SER A 223 -32.35 11.28 -20.02
C SER A 223 -31.79 12.25 -18.99
N ARG A 224 -32.29 13.49 -18.92
CA ARG A 224 -31.91 14.46 -17.88
C ARG A 224 -32.08 13.90 -16.47
N ASP A 225 -33.19 13.21 -16.20
CA ASP A 225 -33.49 12.67 -14.87
C ASP A 225 -32.66 11.42 -14.60
N VAL A 226 -32.53 10.52 -15.60
CA VAL A 226 -31.68 9.32 -15.52
C VAL A 226 -30.23 9.70 -15.17
N VAL A 227 -29.70 10.71 -15.86
CA VAL A 227 -28.34 11.21 -15.64
C VAL A 227 -28.21 11.89 -14.28
N ALA A 228 -29.24 12.61 -13.81
CA ALA A 228 -29.25 13.20 -12.48
C ALA A 228 -29.18 12.13 -11.37
N PHE A 229 -29.98 11.05 -11.47
CA PHE A 229 -29.91 9.93 -10.52
C PHE A 229 -28.58 9.18 -10.58
N PHE A 230 -28.02 9.00 -11.79
CA PHE A 230 -26.72 8.37 -11.96
C PHE A 230 -25.63 9.17 -11.23
N TYR A 231 -25.53 10.48 -11.45
CA TYR A 231 -24.52 11.29 -10.75
C TYR A 231 -24.82 11.45 -9.25
N ARG A 232 -26.10 11.50 -8.84
CA ARG A 232 -26.48 11.48 -7.42
C ARG A 232 -25.95 10.21 -6.73
N PHE A 233 -26.16 9.04 -7.35
CA PHE A 233 -25.62 7.76 -6.88
C PHE A 233 -24.08 7.77 -6.86
N LEU A 234 -23.43 8.20 -7.94
CA LEU A 234 -21.97 8.24 -8.03
C LEU A 234 -21.36 9.10 -6.91
N GLU A 235 -21.88 10.32 -6.72
CA GLU A 235 -21.30 11.32 -5.81
C GLU A 235 -21.62 11.03 -4.34
N LYS A 236 -22.84 10.56 -4.00
CA LYS A 236 -23.27 10.35 -2.61
C LYS A 236 -23.03 8.93 -2.08
N GLU A 237 -23.03 7.92 -2.95
CA GLU A 237 -22.96 6.52 -2.52
C GLU A 237 -21.72 5.80 -3.05
N LEU A 238 -21.44 5.86 -4.36
CA LEU A 238 -20.36 5.05 -4.94
C LEU A 238 -18.96 5.57 -4.57
N TRP A 239 -18.66 6.83 -4.89
CA TRP A 239 -17.31 7.38 -4.72
C TRP A 239 -16.85 7.43 -3.27
N PRO A 240 -17.66 7.86 -2.28
CA PRO A 240 -17.24 7.84 -0.88
C PRO A 240 -16.84 6.46 -0.36
N ASN A 241 -17.39 5.39 -0.96
CA ASN A 241 -17.21 4.02 -0.52
C ASN A 241 -16.22 3.22 -1.40
N MET A 242 -15.63 3.83 -2.44
CA MET A 242 -14.76 3.16 -3.40
C MET A 242 -13.35 3.76 -3.45
N GLN A 243 -12.34 2.93 -3.74
CA GLN A 243 -10.93 3.35 -3.81
C GLN A 243 -10.64 4.39 -4.91
N MET A 244 -11.53 4.49 -5.89
CA MET A 244 -11.41 5.40 -7.04
C MET A 244 -11.93 6.81 -6.73
N ALA A 245 -12.33 7.09 -5.48
CA ALA A 245 -12.76 8.43 -5.09
C ALA A 245 -11.72 9.48 -5.50
N PRO A 246 -12.16 10.64 -6.01
CA PRO A 246 -11.24 11.71 -6.36
C PRO A 246 -10.57 12.28 -5.10
N HIS A 247 -11.34 12.48 -4.02
CA HIS A 247 -10.89 13.07 -2.78
C HIS A 247 -11.66 12.51 -1.57
N HIS A 248 -11.00 12.47 -0.41
CA HIS A 248 -11.58 12.17 0.91
C HIS A 248 -11.28 13.33 1.88
N ASP A 249 -12.23 13.60 2.75
CA ASP A 249 -12.01 14.42 3.94
C ASP A 249 -11.42 13.55 5.06
N ILE A 250 -10.27 13.94 5.59
CA ILE A 250 -9.58 13.25 6.69
C ILE A 250 -9.47 14.10 7.95
N GLN A 251 -10.15 15.26 7.98
CA GLN A 251 -10.16 16.13 9.14
C GLN A 251 -10.87 15.46 10.32
N LYS A 252 -10.41 15.73 11.54
CA LYS A 252 -11.16 15.39 12.74
C LYS A 252 -12.42 16.26 12.77
N VAL A 253 -13.60 15.64 12.80
CA VAL A 253 -14.84 16.34 13.12
C VAL A 253 -14.72 16.73 14.61
N GLU A 254 -14.65 18.04 14.90
CA GLU A 254 -14.78 18.55 16.27
C GLU A 254 -16.23 18.33 16.72
N ALA A 255 -16.53 17.13 17.22
CA ALA A 255 -17.71 16.93 18.03
C ALA A 255 -17.48 17.67 19.35
N ALA A 256 -18.10 18.84 19.48
CA ALA A 256 -18.13 19.59 20.72
C ALA A 256 -18.93 18.82 21.79
N LEU A 257 -18.26 18.02 22.62
CA LEU A 257 -18.77 17.47 23.87
C LEU A 257 -17.64 17.37 24.94
N PRO A 258 -17.99 17.40 26.23
CA PRO A 258 -17.23 18.10 27.27
C PRO A 258 -15.95 17.40 27.71
N ALA A 259 -15.00 18.22 28.17
CA ALA A 259 -13.84 17.78 28.91
C ALA A 259 -14.27 17.09 30.21
N ASP A 260 -14.26 15.76 30.23
CA ASP A 260 -13.99 14.91 31.41
C ASP A 260 -14.00 13.43 31.00
N ALA A 261 -12.89 12.99 30.39
CA ALA A 261 -12.46 11.58 30.34
C ALA A 261 -10.99 11.54 29.89
N ALA A 262 -10.14 12.27 30.59
CA ALA A 262 -8.70 12.12 30.48
C ALA A 262 -8.22 11.32 31.68
N ASP A 263 -8.24 9.98 31.58
CA ASP A 263 -7.11 9.20 32.10
C ASP A 263 -7.12 7.74 31.63
N GLU A 264 -5.89 7.23 31.45
CA GLU A 264 -5.49 5.83 31.31
C GLU A 264 -5.82 5.06 30.02
N ALA A 265 -4.94 5.19 29.03
CA ALA A 265 -4.53 4.04 28.21
C ALA A 265 -3.05 4.14 27.82
N LYS A 266 -2.19 3.34 28.48
CA LYS A 266 -0.78 3.14 28.12
C LYS A 266 -0.66 2.44 26.76
N PRO A 267 0.31 2.82 25.90
CA PRO A 267 0.48 2.17 24.61
C PRO A 267 1.18 0.82 24.79
N LYS A 268 0.53 -0.28 24.39
CA LYS A 268 1.24 -1.51 24.02
C LYS A 268 1.55 -1.43 22.53
N LEU A 269 2.83 -1.27 22.21
CA LEU A 269 3.37 -1.42 20.86
C LEU A 269 3.62 -2.91 20.64
N GLU A 270 2.78 -3.56 19.84
CA GLU A 270 3.11 -4.84 19.22
C GLU A 270 2.98 -4.76 17.70
N GLU A 271 3.67 -5.69 17.06
CA GLU A 271 4.37 -5.49 15.80
C GLU A 271 3.45 -5.55 14.58
N ALA A 272 3.58 -4.58 13.69
CA ALA A 272 3.05 -4.68 12.34
C ALA A 272 3.87 -5.71 11.55
N SER A 273 3.50 -6.98 11.67
CA SER A 273 3.78 -8.01 10.70
C SER A 273 2.89 -7.77 9.47
N VAL A 274 3.56 -7.67 8.33
CA VAL A 274 2.96 -7.51 7.01
C VAL A 274 2.19 -8.79 6.68
N ILE A 275 0.86 -8.69 6.62
CA ILE A 275 0.01 -9.60 5.87
C ILE A 275 -0.69 -8.74 4.83
N ILE A 276 -0.53 -9.12 3.56
CA ILE A 276 -1.32 -8.62 2.45
C ILE A 276 -2.78 -8.66 2.90
N LEU A 277 -3.47 -7.51 2.97
CA LEU A 277 -4.89 -7.39 3.32
C LEU A 277 -5.69 -8.51 2.64
N GLU A 278 -5.93 -9.57 3.42
CA GLU A 278 -6.84 -10.68 3.15
C GLU A 278 -8.19 -10.22 3.72
N GLU A 279 -9.17 -10.12 2.82
CA GLU A 279 -10.57 -9.94 3.19
C GLU A 279 -11.05 -11.30 3.73
N PRO A 280 -11.76 -11.37 4.88
CA PRO A 280 -12.48 -12.58 5.24
C PRO A 280 -13.61 -12.79 4.21
N GLN A 281 -13.70 -14.00 3.64
CA GLN A 281 -14.90 -14.46 2.93
C GLN A 281 -15.62 -15.47 3.82
N GLU A 282 -16.92 -15.27 4.02
CA GLU A 282 -17.81 -16.29 4.59
C GLU A 282 -18.18 -17.33 3.51
N ASP A 283 -18.19 -18.58 3.95
CA ASP A 283 -18.71 -19.73 3.23
C ASP A 283 -20.25 -19.68 3.16
N GLU A 284 -20.82 -19.79 1.95
CA GLU A 284 -22.20 -20.25 1.79
C GLU A 284 -22.18 -21.76 1.50
N ALA A 285 -22.42 -22.57 2.53
CA ALA A 285 -23.06 -23.89 2.41
C ALA A 285 -23.52 -24.36 3.79
N GLY A 286 -24.83 -24.57 3.96
CA GLY A 286 -25.39 -25.15 5.16
C GLY A 286 -24.90 -26.57 5.42
N GLY A 287 -24.67 -26.88 6.69
CA GLY A 287 -24.36 -28.21 7.20
C GLY A 287 -24.05 -28.13 8.68
N GLU A 288 -24.99 -28.57 9.51
CA GLU A 288 -24.84 -28.79 10.95
C GLU A 288 -23.56 -29.57 11.23
N ASN A 289 -22.70 -29.07 12.13
CA ASN A 289 -21.88 -29.87 13.05
C ASN A 289 -21.34 -28.96 14.15
N GLU A 290 -21.75 -29.26 15.38
CA GLU A 290 -21.16 -28.79 16.62
C GLU A 290 -19.75 -29.36 16.75
N ASP A 291 -18.75 -28.54 17.04
CA ASP A 291 -17.57 -28.96 17.79
C ASP A 291 -16.93 -27.73 18.46
N GLU A 292 -16.79 -27.84 19.78
CA GLU A 292 -16.15 -26.89 20.69
C GLU A 292 -14.64 -26.84 20.44
N ASP A 293 -14.04 -25.64 20.33
CA ASP A 293 -12.68 -25.42 20.81
C ASP A 293 -12.46 -23.98 21.28
N ASN A 294 -11.84 -23.87 22.46
CA ASN A 294 -11.56 -22.67 23.21
C ASN A 294 -10.23 -22.04 22.76
N GLY A 295 -10.23 -20.75 22.41
CA GLY A 295 -8.99 -20.00 22.18
C GLY A 295 -9.21 -18.50 21.97
N GLU A 296 -9.21 -17.75 23.08
CA GLU A 296 -8.89 -16.33 23.24
C GLU A 296 -9.14 -15.40 22.03
N ASN A 297 -10.35 -14.82 21.95
CA ASN A 297 -10.67 -13.71 21.06
C ASN A 297 -10.06 -12.39 21.56
N GLU A 298 -9.01 -11.90 20.89
CA GLU A 298 -8.63 -10.48 20.95
C GLU A 298 -9.57 -9.62 20.09
N PRO A 299 -10.05 -8.47 20.57
CA PRO A 299 -10.90 -7.58 19.78
C PRO A 299 -10.05 -6.84 18.73
N ARG A 300 -10.28 -7.13 17.44
CA ARG A 300 -9.69 -6.36 16.33
C ARG A 300 -10.53 -5.12 16.04
N ASP A 301 -9.89 -3.95 16.12
CA ASP A 301 -10.45 -2.64 15.78
C ASP A 301 -10.93 -2.56 14.30
N GLU A 302 -12.23 -2.70 14.08
CA GLU A 302 -12.91 -2.47 12.80
C GLU A 302 -13.27 -0.99 12.62
N ALA A 303 -12.32 -0.19 12.11
CA ALA A 303 -12.63 1.18 11.68
C ALA A 303 -12.35 1.34 10.18
N HIS A 304 -13.43 1.40 9.38
CA HIS A 304 -13.48 1.73 7.94
C HIS A 304 -13.32 0.59 6.92
N HIS A 305 -13.76 -0.63 7.23
CA HIS A 305 -14.16 -1.56 6.18
C HIS A 305 -15.64 -1.34 5.86
N VAL A 306 -15.93 -0.87 4.65
CA VAL A 306 -17.26 -1.10 4.06
C VAL A 306 -17.40 -2.62 3.99
N PRO A 307 -18.40 -3.23 4.63
CA PRO A 307 -18.56 -4.67 4.59
C PRO A 307 -18.57 -5.15 3.13
N PRO A 308 -17.94 -6.28 2.80
CA PRO A 308 -17.88 -6.78 1.42
C PRO A 308 -19.28 -6.89 0.77
N ARG A 309 -20.31 -7.19 1.58
CA ARG A 309 -21.73 -7.18 1.19
C ARG A 309 -22.22 -5.81 0.71
N THR A 310 -21.84 -4.71 1.35
CA THR A 310 -22.23 -3.35 0.97
C THR A 310 -21.56 -2.90 -0.34
N ARG A 311 -20.30 -3.28 -0.54
CA ARG A 311 -19.58 -3.01 -1.81
C ARG A 311 -20.25 -3.70 -2.99
N LEU A 312 -20.68 -4.95 -2.82
CA LEU A 312 -21.38 -5.71 -3.86
C LEU A 312 -22.71 -5.05 -4.24
N LYS A 313 -23.47 -4.56 -3.26
CA LYS A 313 -24.73 -3.81 -3.50
C LYS A 313 -24.51 -2.52 -4.30
N LEU A 314 -23.42 -1.79 -4.03
CA LEU A 314 -23.05 -0.59 -4.80
C LEU A 314 -22.65 -0.94 -6.24
N VAL A 315 -21.82 -1.97 -6.44
CA VAL A 315 -21.42 -2.42 -7.79
C VAL A 315 -22.64 -2.87 -8.59
N ARG A 316 -23.57 -3.60 -7.96
CA ARG A 316 -24.84 -3.98 -8.59
C ARG A 316 -25.63 -2.75 -9.03
N SER A 317 -25.81 -1.76 -8.15
CA SER A 317 -26.52 -0.51 -8.48
C SER A 317 -25.84 0.25 -9.64
N LEU A 318 -24.51 0.27 -9.69
CA LEU A 318 -23.75 0.85 -10.80
C LEU A 318 -24.05 0.11 -12.12
N CYS A 319 -24.02 -1.22 -12.09
CA CYS A 319 -24.31 -2.05 -13.26
C CYS A 319 -25.73 -1.80 -13.79
N ASP A 320 -26.72 -1.60 -12.94
CA ASP A 320 -28.10 -1.34 -13.38
C ASP A 320 -28.21 -0.04 -14.19
N HIS A 321 -27.56 1.04 -13.72
CA HIS A 321 -27.52 2.30 -14.46
C HIS A 321 -26.80 2.13 -15.80
N LEU A 322 -25.64 1.46 -15.81
CA LEU A 322 -24.86 1.25 -17.03
C LEU A 322 -25.60 0.35 -18.03
N ARG A 323 -26.35 -0.67 -17.58
CA ARG A 323 -27.19 -1.49 -18.46
C ARG A 323 -28.24 -0.66 -19.17
N LEU A 324 -28.97 0.19 -18.45
CA LEU A 324 -29.94 1.09 -19.06
C LEU A 324 -29.28 2.05 -20.05
N LEU A 325 -28.19 2.71 -19.65
CA LEU A 325 -27.45 3.66 -20.48
C LEU A 325 -26.86 3.01 -21.74
N SER A 326 -26.42 1.75 -21.66
CA SER A 326 -25.88 1.00 -22.80
C SER A 326 -26.92 0.70 -23.88
N LYS A 327 -28.22 0.72 -23.54
CA LYS A 327 -29.33 0.46 -24.47
C LYS A 327 -29.84 1.71 -25.18
N PHE A 328 -29.33 2.91 -24.85
CA PHE A 328 -29.75 4.15 -25.50
C PHE A 328 -29.30 4.18 -26.96
N SER A 329 -30.22 4.56 -27.84
CA SER A 329 -30.04 4.50 -29.29
C SER A 329 -29.26 5.70 -29.86
N ASN A 330 -29.38 6.87 -29.22
CA ASN A 330 -28.72 8.12 -29.60
C ASN A 330 -28.06 8.77 -28.37
N PRO A 331 -26.94 8.21 -27.88
CA PRO A 331 -26.28 8.70 -26.67
C PRO A 331 -25.76 10.14 -26.80
N LYS A 332 -25.59 10.67 -28.02
CA LYS A 332 -25.17 12.07 -28.23
C LYS A 332 -26.30 13.08 -27.94
N ALA A 333 -27.56 12.66 -27.96
CA ALA A 333 -28.70 13.50 -27.59
C ALA A 333 -28.99 13.50 -26.08
N VAL A 334 -28.26 12.69 -25.31
CA VAL A 334 -28.41 12.56 -23.86
C VAL A 334 -27.88 13.81 -23.16
N SER A 335 -28.56 14.23 -22.10
CA SER A 335 -28.10 15.34 -21.25
C SER A 335 -26.69 15.09 -20.71
N LYS A 336 -25.77 16.06 -20.89
CA LYS A 336 -24.37 15.99 -20.46
C LYS A 336 -23.59 14.80 -21.07
N HIS A 337 -23.83 14.48 -22.34
CA HIS A 337 -23.19 13.33 -23.00
C HIS A 337 -21.65 13.35 -22.95
N GLU A 338 -21.00 14.51 -23.04
CA GLU A 338 -19.52 14.61 -22.96
C GLU A 338 -19.01 14.11 -21.61
N ARG A 339 -19.59 14.63 -20.51
CA ARG A 339 -19.25 14.19 -19.14
C ARG A 339 -19.57 12.71 -18.91
N LEU A 340 -20.65 12.20 -19.50
CA LEU A 340 -20.98 10.76 -19.43
C LEU A 340 -19.94 9.92 -20.16
N TYR A 341 -19.52 10.34 -21.36
CA TYR A 341 -18.50 9.64 -22.12
C TYR A 341 -17.17 9.57 -21.36
N GLU A 342 -16.74 10.69 -20.76
CA GLU A 342 -15.58 10.71 -19.85
C GLU A 342 -15.75 9.77 -18.65
N THR A 343 -16.93 9.78 -18.04
CA THR A 343 -17.25 8.88 -16.92
C THR A 343 -17.19 7.41 -17.35
N TYR A 344 -17.65 7.05 -18.55
CA TYR A 344 -17.53 5.69 -19.07
C TYR A 344 -16.07 5.30 -19.30
N LEU A 345 -15.24 6.21 -19.82
CA LEU A 345 -13.80 5.99 -19.94
C LEU A 345 -13.16 5.76 -18.56
N ASP A 346 -13.53 6.53 -17.55
CA ASP A 346 -13.03 6.34 -16.19
C ASP A 346 -13.47 4.98 -15.62
N LEU A 347 -14.72 4.57 -15.88
CA LEU A 347 -15.26 3.26 -15.48
C LEU A 347 -14.60 2.07 -16.20
N LEU A 348 -13.90 2.26 -17.33
CA LEU A 348 -13.06 1.20 -17.91
C LEU A 348 -11.87 0.85 -17.01
N THR A 349 -11.42 1.77 -16.15
CA THR A 349 -10.33 1.50 -15.20
C THR A 349 -10.79 0.71 -13.97
N PHE A 350 -12.09 0.45 -13.85
CA PHE A 350 -12.66 -0.26 -12.70
C PHE A 350 -12.21 -1.71 -12.66
N ARG A 351 -12.03 -2.23 -11.45
CA ARG A 351 -11.55 -3.61 -11.22
C ARG A 351 -12.59 -4.68 -11.57
N ASP A 352 -13.86 -4.33 -11.45
CA ASP A 352 -14.99 -5.26 -11.62
C ASP A 352 -15.22 -5.55 -13.12
N PRO A 353 -15.20 -6.82 -13.54
CA PRO A 353 -15.28 -7.18 -14.95
C PRO A 353 -16.63 -6.82 -15.58
N GLU A 354 -17.73 -6.88 -14.83
CA GLU A 354 -19.06 -6.55 -15.35
C GLU A 354 -19.22 -5.04 -15.53
N VAL A 355 -18.71 -4.23 -14.60
CA VAL A 355 -18.66 -2.76 -14.77
C VAL A 355 -17.86 -2.38 -16.02
N GLN A 356 -16.67 -2.97 -16.24
CA GLN A 356 -15.88 -2.68 -17.43
C GLN A 356 -16.62 -3.06 -18.72
N LYS A 357 -17.27 -4.24 -18.77
CA LYS A 357 -18.06 -4.68 -19.92
C LYS A 357 -19.20 -3.71 -20.23
N LEU A 358 -19.98 -3.32 -19.22
CA LEU A 358 -21.11 -2.40 -19.39
C LEU A 358 -20.65 -0.99 -19.76
N ALA A 359 -19.56 -0.49 -19.17
CA ALA A 359 -18.95 0.78 -19.56
C ALA A 359 -18.47 0.76 -21.01
N PHE A 360 -17.86 -0.34 -21.46
CA PHE A 360 -17.47 -0.51 -22.86
C PHE A 360 -18.68 -0.56 -23.79
N SER A 361 -19.76 -1.25 -23.42
CA SER A 361 -21.02 -1.23 -24.17
C SER A 361 -21.61 0.17 -24.29
N CYS A 362 -21.52 0.98 -23.23
CA CYS A 362 -21.92 2.39 -23.27
C CYS A 362 -21.05 3.24 -24.21
N ILE A 363 -19.77 2.91 -24.37
CA ILE A 363 -18.87 3.60 -25.32
C ILE A 363 -19.21 3.17 -26.76
N LEU A 364 -19.46 1.87 -26.99
CA LEU A 364 -19.84 1.35 -28.30
C LEU A 364 -21.14 1.95 -28.83
N SER A 365 -22.11 2.29 -27.96
CA SER A 365 -23.36 2.90 -28.39
C SER A 365 -23.19 4.28 -29.07
N TYR A 366 -22.04 4.95 -28.90
CA TYR A 366 -21.71 6.19 -29.62
C TYR A 366 -21.40 5.99 -31.11
N GLY A 367 -21.25 4.74 -31.58
CA GLY A 367 -21.11 4.41 -32.99
C GLY A 367 -19.83 4.96 -33.65
N GLN A 368 -18.73 5.01 -32.90
CA GLN A 368 -17.45 5.54 -33.39
C GLN A 368 -16.78 4.57 -34.38
N LYS A 369 -16.47 5.08 -35.58
CA LYS A 369 -15.93 4.28 -36.70
C LYS A 369 -14.57 3.65 -36.40
N PHE A 370 -13.72 4.32 -35.61
CA PHE A 370 -12.39 3.82 -35.28
C PHE A 370 -12.43 2.60 -34.34
N LEU A 371 -13.50 2.44 -33.55
CA LEU A 371 -13.62 1.38 -32.54
C LEU A 371 -14.38 0.15 -33.05
N THR A 372 -15.30 0.35 -34.01
CA THR A 372 -16.14 -0.74 -34.55
C THR A 372 -15.36 -1.97 -35.04
N PRO A 373 -14.22 -1.83 -35.76
CA PRO A 373 -13.45 -2.99 -36.24
C PRO A 373 -12.85 -3.85 -35.12
N TYR A 374 -12.65 -3.28 -33.93
CA TYR A 374 -11.97 -3.93 -32.80
C TYR A 374 -12.94 -4.43 -31.73
N ARG A 375 -14.25 -4.34 -31.97
CA ARG A 375 -15.29 -4.70 -31.00
C ARG A 375 -15.09 -6.09 -30.41
N GLU A 376 -14.92 -7.11 -31.25
CA GLU A 376 -14.75 -8.50 -30.79
C GLU A 376 -13.46 -8.68 -29.99
N ASN A 377 -12.37 -7.98 -30.37
CA ASN A 377 -11.11 -8.03 -29.63
C ASN A 377 -11.29 -7.46 -28.21
N PHE A 378 -11.93 -6.29 -28.08
CA PHE A 378 -12.21 -5.71 -26.77
C PHE A 378 -13.16 -6.57 -25.93
N GLU A 379 -14.21 -7.16 -26.52
CA GLU A 379 -15.11 -8.07 -25.81
C GLU A 379 -14.36 -9.31 -25.28
N ARG A 380 -13.43 -9.88 -26.07
CA ARG A 380 -12.55 -10.99 -25.64
C ARG A 380 -11.50 -10.57 -24.61
N LEU A 381 -10.99 -9.35 -24.67
CA LEU A 381 -10.11 -8.79 -23.63
C LEU A 381 -10.86 -8.56 -22.32
N LEU A 382 -12.14 -8.19 -22.39
CA LEU A 382 -12.98 -7.94 -21.23
C LEU A 382 -13.50 -9.23 -20.59
N ASP A 383 -13.50 -10.35 -21.31
CA ASP A 383 -13.85 -11.65 -20.77
C ASP A 383 -12.68 -12.34 -20.03
N GLU A 384 -12.97 -12.95 -18.87
CA GLU A 384 -11.92 -13.54 -18.03
C GLU A 384 -11.31 -14.81 -18.64
N ALA A 385 -12.09 -15.58 -19.39
CA ALA A 385 -11.64 -16.85 -19.97
C ALA A 385 -10.71 -16.62 -21.17
N SER A 386 -11.03 -15.65 -22.03
CA SER A 386 -10.23 -15.33 -23.23
C SER A 386 -9.12 -14.30 -23.01
N PHE A 387 -9.06 -13.62 -21.87
CA PHE A 387 -8.09 -12.52 -21.64
C PHE A 387 -6.64 -12.90 -21.97
N ARG A 388 -6.14 -14.03 -21.45
CA ARG A 388 -4.72 -14.40 -21.64
C ARG A 388 -4.36 -14.67 -23.11
N SER A 389 -5.25 -15.34 -23.85
CA SER A 389 -5.05 -15.60 -25.27
C SER A 389 -5.18 -14.32 -26.08
N GLU A 390 -6.18 -13.47 -25.77
CA GLU A 390 -6.45 -12.27 -26.54
C GLU A 390 -5.37 -11.19 -26.35
N VAL A 391 -4.75 -11.06 -25.17
CA VAL A 391 -3.62 -10.13 -24.96
C VAL A 391 -2.43 -10.45 -25.86
N VAL A 392 -2.23 -11.72 -26.22
CA VAL A 392 -1.16 -12.12 -27.15
C VAL A 392 -1.58 -11.92 -28.61
N LEU A 393 -2.86 -12.17 -28.93
CA LEU A 393 -3.39 -12.06 -30.30
C LEU A 393 -3.62 -10.60 -30.74
N PHE A 394 -4.11 -9.75 -29.82
CA PHE A 394 -4.36 -8.34 -30.04
C PHE A 394 -3.07 -7.51 -29.86
N ASN A 395 -2.02 -7.93 -30.56
CA ASN A 395 -0.70 -7.34 -30.44
C ASN A 395 -0.68 -5.94 -31.05
N VAL A 396 -0.01 -5.00 -30.38
CA VAL A 396 0.10 -3.60 -30.76
C VAL A 396 1.54 -3.23 -31.14
N ASP A 397 2.37 -4.22 -31.45
CA ASP A 397 3.77 -4.00 -31.83
C ASP A 397 3.95 -3.02 -33.00
N ASP A 398 5.05 -2.27 -32.93
CA ASP A 398 5.44 -1.25 -33.92
C ASP A 398 6.08 -1.85 -35.19
N ALA A 399 6.31 -3.17 -35.21
CA ALA A 399 7.02 -3.86 -36.28
C ALA A 399 6.20 -4.11 -37.57
N GLY A 400 5.07 -3.41 -37.75
CA GLY A 400 4.28 -3.41 -38.99
C GLY A 400 3.19 -4.49 -39.10
N GLU A 401 3.12 -5.45 -38.17
CA GLU A 401 2.08 -6.50 -38.09
C GLU A 401 1.08 -6.29 -36.94
N GLY A 402 1.01 -5.08 -36.39
CA GLY A 402 0.10 -4.76 -35.28
C GLY A 402 -1.38 -4.93 -35.65
N ALA A 403 -2.18 -5.46 -34.72
CA ALA A 403 -3.62 -5.67 -34.88
C ALA A 403 -4.40 -4.34 -35.04
N VAL A 404 -3.84 -3.23 -34.55
CA VAL A 404 -4.45 -1.89 -34.61
C VAL A 404 -3.86 -1.10 -35.78
N ARG A 405 -4.74 -0.57 -36.64
CA ARG A 405 -4.37 0.27 -37.79
C ARG A 405 -3.86 1.62 -37.30
N GLU A 406 -2.85 2.16 -37.98
CA GLU A 406 -2.21 3.43 -37.62
C GLU A 406 -3.22 4.59 -37.51
N GLU A 407 -4.20 4.66 -38.41
CA GLU A 407 -5.25 5.68 -38.45
C GLU A 407 -6.14 5.69 -37.20
N HIS A 408 -6.36 4.52 -36.58
CA HIS A 408 -7.22 4.38 -35.40
C HIS A 408 -6.42 4.42 -34.10
N ARG A 409 -5.10 4.30 -34.18
CA ARG A 409 -4.21 4.04 -33.05
C ARG A 409 -4.28 5.14 -31.98
N ALA A 410 -4.32 6.40 -32.41
CA ALA A 410 -4.42 7.54 -31.49
C ALA A 410 -5.67 7.52 -30.60
N GLU A 411 -6.78 6.95 -31.08
CA GLU A 411 -8.07 6.92 -30.33
C GLU A 411 -8.31 5.57 -29.63
N VAL A 412 -7.86 4.46 -30.22
CA VAL A 412 -8.06 3.10 -29.68
C VAL A 412 -7.13 2.81 -28.50
N ILE A 413 -5.87 3.24 -28.57
CA ILE A 413 -4.87 2.93 -27.54
C ILE A 413 -5.25 3.49 -26.17
N PRO A 414 -5.70 4.74 -26.01
CA PRO A 414 -6.16 5.25 -24.72
C PRO A 414 -7.31 4.45 -24.10
N ILE A 415 -8.19 3.84 -24.91
CA ILE A 415 -9.28 2.97 -24.44
C ILE A 415 -8.70 1.62 -24.00
N LEU A 416 -7.81 1.03 -24.82
CA LEU A 416 -7.11 -0.22 -24.50
C LEU A 416 -6.32 -0.12 -23.19
N MET A 417 -5.59 0.99 -23.00
CA MET A 417 -4.82 1.24 -21.79
C MET A 417 -5.70 1.25 -20.54
N ARG A 418 -6.90 1.84 -20.61
CA ARG A 418 -7.86 1.84 -19.48
C ARG A 418 -8.41 0.45 -19.18
N VAL A 419 -8.74 -0.33 -20.21
CA VAL A 419 -9.19 -1.72 -20.05
C VAL A 419 -8.09 -2.56 -19.39
N LEU A 420 -6.88 -2.51 -19.94
CA LEU A 420 -5.72 -3.22 -19.41
C LEU A 420 -5.37 -2.78 -17.99
N TYR A 421 -5.51 -1.49 -17.68
CA TYR A 421 -5.35 -0.94 -16.34
C TYR A 421 -6.29 -1.61 -15.34
N GLY A 422 -7.60 -1.63 -15.61
CA GLY A 422 -8.54 -2.28 -14.70
C GLY A 422 -8.30 -3.80 -14.58
N LYS A 423 -7.95 -4.47 -15.70
CA LYS A 423 -7.60 -5.90 -15.71
C LYS A 423 -6.34 -6.22 -14.92
N MET A 424 -5.34 -5.35 -14.94
CA MET A 424 -4.12 -5.48 -14.14
C MET A 424 -4.45 -5.51 -12.63
N HIS A 425 -5.48 -4.78 -12.22
CA HIS A 425 -5.89 -4.68 -10.82
C HIS A 425 -6.94 -5.74 -10.40
N THR A 426 -7.49 -6.53 -11.31
CA THR A 426 -8.44 -7.61 -11.00
C THR A 426 -7.75 -8.82 -10.37
N ARG A 427 -8.09 -9.15 -9.11
CA ARG A 427 -7.77 -10.45 -8.51
C ARG A 427 -8.79 -11.48 -8.98
N SER A 428 -8.35 -12.63 -9.48
CA SER A 428 -9.18 -13.74 -9.96
C SER A 428 -8.81 -15.01 -9.18
N GLY A 429 -9.82 -15.76 -8.70
CA GLY A 429 -9.70 -17.05 -7.98
C GLY A 429 -10.04 -17.02 -6.48
N SER A 430 -10.51 -18.15 -5.95
CA SER A 430 -10.85 -18.40 -4.53
C SER A 430 -9.60 -18.66 -3.65
N ALA A 431 -9.70 -18.20 -2.39
CA ALA A 431 -8.95 -18.44 -1.14
C ALA A 431 -7.43 -18.72 -1.13
N THR A 432 -6.85 -19.50 -2.05
CA THR A 432 -5.46 -19.98 -1.91
C THR A 432 -4.59 -19.85 -3.18
N GLY A 433 -5.19 -19.63 -4.35
CA GLY A 433 -4.49 -19.44 -5.64
C GLY A 433 -4.44 -17.98 -6.17
N GLY A 434 -5.11 -17.05 -5.49
CA GLY A 434 -5.36 -15.70 -6.02
C GLY A 434 -4.12 -14.79 -6.12
N LYS A 435 -3.12 -14.94 -5.24
CA LYS A 435 -1.88 -14.13 -5.25
C LYS A 435 -1.01 -14.43 -6.49
N SER A 436 -0.86 -15.70 -6.85
CA SER A 436 -0.08 -16.10 -8.03
C SER A 436 -0.78 -15.73 -9.34
N SER A 437 -2.10 -15.92 -9.41
CA SER A 437 -2.91 -15.55 -10.57
C SER A 437 -2.92 -14.02 -10.81
N PHE A 438 -3.07 -13.22 -9.74
CA PHE A 438 -2.99 -11.75 -9.79
C PHE A 438 -1.62 -11.28 -10.29
N THR A 439 -0.54 -11.78 -9.69
CA THR A 439 0.84 -11.41 -10.07
C THR A 439 1.15 -11.83 -11.51
N ALA A 440 0.67 -12.99 -11.95
CA ALA A 440 0.81 -13.46 -13.32
C ALA A 440 0.04 -12.58 -14.31
N ARG A 441 -1.22 -12.21 -14.00
CA ARG A 441 -2.03 -11.32 -14.84
C ARG A 441 -1.39 -9.94 -14.96
N GLN A 442 -0.93 -9.37 -13.85
CA GLN A 442 -0.20 -8.12 -13.84
C GLN A 442 1.09 -8.19 -14.66
N SER A 443 1.85 -9.27 -14.52
CA SER A 443 3.06 -9.49 -15.33
C SER A 443 2.74 -9.59 -16.83
N THR A 444 1.63 -10.25 -17.20
CA THR A 444 1.19 -10.34 -18.60
C THR A 444 0.82 -8.97 -19.17
N VAL A 445 0.07 -8.14 -18.44
CA VAL A 445 -0.25 -6.77 -18.87
C VAL A 445 1.01 -5.93 -19.01
N LEU A 446 1.93 -5.97 -18.04
CA LEU A 446 3.16 -5.18 -18.10
C LEU A 446 4.09 -5.62 -19.23
N ARG A 447 4.15 -6.92 -19.55
CA ARG A 447 4.89 -7.40 -20.74
C ARG A 447 4.27 -6.91 -22.05
N PHE A 448 2.94 -6.82 -22.11
CA PHE A 448 2.26 -6.23 -23.25
C PHE A 448 2.58 -4.72 -23.37
N LEU A 449 2.58 -3.99 -22.26
CA LEU A 449 2.97 -2.57 -22.26
C LEU A 449 4.43 -2.37 -22.70
N ALA A 450 5.31 -3.32 -22.43
CA ALA A 450 6.70 -3.29 -22.87
C ALA A 450 6.86 -3.34 -24.39
N SER A 451 5.84 -3.81 -25.12
CA SER A 451 5.84 -3.90 -26.58
C SER A 451 5.15 -2.72 -27.27
N CYS A 452 4.53 -1.83 -26.49
CA CYS A 452 3.92 -0.59 -26.98
C CYS A 452 4.97 0.49 -27.28
N ARG A 453 4.61 1.51 -28.07
CA ARG A 453 5.50 2.66 -28.33
C ARG A 453 5.69 3.48 -27.05
N GLU A 454 6.84 4.15 -26.92
CA GLU A 454 7.11 5.02 -25.76
C GLU A 454 6.06 6.14 -25.60
N SER A 455 5.59 6.70 -26.72
CA SER A 455 4.50 7.70 -26.73
C SER A 455 3.16 7.16 -26.20
N GLU A 456 2.93 5.86 -26.31
CA GLU A 456 1.70 5.19 -25.89
C GLU A 456 1.76 4.75 -24.43
N LEU A 457 2.96 4.39 -23.97
CA LEU A 457 3.21 4.12 -22.56
C LEU A 457 2.89 5.35 -21.70
N GLY A 458 3.10 6.55 -22.24
CA GLY A 458 2.64 7.82 -21.66
C GLY A 458 1.17 7.81 -21.25
N ALA A 459 0.27 7.27 -22.09
CA ALA A 459 -1.17 7.22 -21.78
C ALA A 459 -1.49 6.30 -20.61
N PHE A 460 -0.75 5.19 -20.44
CA PHE A 460 -0.90 4.31 -19.28
C PHE A 460 -0.35 4.96 -18.01
N LEU A 461 0.78 5.65 -18.13
CA LEU A 461 1.39 6.37 -17.03
C LEU A 461 0.50 7.52 -16.57
N ASP A 462 -0.15 8.23 -17.49
CA ASP A 462 -1.12 9.27 -17.16
C ASP A 462 -2.26 8.75 -16.26
N LEU A 463 -2.66 7.48 -16.38
CA LEU A 463 -3.66 6.86 -15.50
C LEU A 463 -3.13 6.69 -14.07
N GLU A 464 -1.87 6.29 -13.90
CA GLU A 464 -1.23 6.17 -12.58
C GLU A 464 -0.92 7.54 -11.97
N LEU A 465 -0.41 8.45 -12.79
CA LEU A 465 -0.05 9.82 -12.44
C LEU A 465 -1.30 10.68 -12.19
N ALA A 466 -2.48 10.27 -12.67
CA ALA A 466 -3.76 10.98 -12.48
C ALA A 466 -4.01 11.36 -11.01
N THR A 467 -3.61 10.49 -10.07
CA THR A 467 -3.74 10.71 -8.63
C THR A 467 -3.07 11.99 -8.14
N LEU A 468 -1.91 12.33 -8.69
CA LEU A 468 -1.09 13.48 -8.28
C LEU A 468 -0.81 14.43 -9.46
N LYS A 469 -1.62 14.36 -10.53
CA LYS A 469 -1.38 15.08 -11.80
C LYS A 469 -1.18 16.58 -11.61
N GLN A 470 -1.95 17.20 -10.70
CA GLN A 470 -1.85 18.63 -10.37
C GLN A 470 -0.48 19.07 -9.81
N TYR A 471 0.31 18.12 -9.33
CA TYR A 471 1.66 18.34 -8.78
C TYR A 471 2.76 17.88 -9.73
N LEU A 472 2.47 16.88 -10.57
CA LEU A 472 3.47 16.22 -11.41
C LEU A 472 3.84 17.01 -12.68
N SER A 473 3.16 18.11 -12.99
CA SER A 473 3.53 19.00 -14.10
C SER A 473 4.76 19.88 -13.79
N ASP A 474 5.01 20.18 -12.52
CA ASP A 474 6.06 21.11 -12.07
C ASP A 474 7.42 20.40 -11.92
N GLY A 475 8.53 21.12 -11.76
CA GLY A 475 9.83 20.48 -11.44
C GLY A 475 9.75 19.62 -10.17
N ILE A 476 10.62 18.61 -9.98
CA ILE A 476 10.53 17.71 -8.81
C ILE A 476 10.58 18.45 -7.46
N MET A 477 11.40 19.50 -7.35
CA MET A 477 11.47 20.32 -6.14
C MET A 477 10.26 21.26 -5.97
N GLU A 478 9.75 21.82 -7.07
CA GLU A 478 8.54 22.65 -7.05
C GLU A 478 7.32 21.83 -6.62
N MET A 479 7.21 20.60 -7.12
CA MET A 479 6.22 19.60 -6.68
C MET A 479 6.29 19.38 -5.17
N VAL A 480 7.49 19.16 -4.61
CA VAL A 480 7.68 18.94 -3.16
C VAL A 480 7.18 20.15 -2.36
N ASN A 481 7.57 21.36 -2.77
CA ASN A 481 7.18 22.61 -2.10
C ASN A 481 5.68 22.89 -2.21
N LYS A 482 5.09 22.64 -3.37
CA LYS A 482 3.65 22.81 -3.63
C LYS A 482 2.83 21.85 -2.78
N ILE A 483 3.16 20.55 -2.76
CA ILE A 483 2.47 19.57 -1.91
C ILE A 483 2.52 19.98 -0.43
N ARG A 484 3.66 20.48 0.07
CA ARG A 484 3.78 20.90 1.47
C ARG A 484 2.96 22.12 1.83
N SER A 485 2.80 23.06 0.89
CA SER A 485 2.13 24.34 1.13
C SER A 485 0.64 24.33 0.80
N SER A 486 0.21 23.53 -0.17
CA SER A 486 -1.15 23.56 -0.71
C SER A 486 -2.03 22.36 -0.35
N LEU A 487 -1.54 21.42 0.47
CA LEU A 487 -2.32 20.23 0.82
C LEU A 487 -3.54 20.59 1.68
N ASP A 488 -4.73 20.40 1.11
CA ASP A 488 -6.01 20.52 1.81
C ASP A 488 -6.44 19.17 2.40
N LEU A 489 -6.60 19.13 3.73
CA LEU A 489 -7.04 17.93 4.47
C LEU A 489 -8.49 17.52 4.17
N ALA A 490 -9.32 18.42 3.65
CA ALA A 490 -10.69 18.10 3.23
C ALA A 490 -10.75 17.44 1.84
N LYS A 491 -9.67 17.54 1.05
CA LYS A 491 -9.62 17.06 -0.34
C LYS A 491 -8.41 16.17 -0.62
N VAL A 492 -8.20 15.18 0.25
CA VAL A 492 -7.02 14.30 0.19
C VAL A 492 -7.25 13.11 -0.73
N VAL A 493 -6.25 12.75 -1.54
CA VAL A 493 -6.30 11.52 -2.34
C VAL A 493 -6.38 10.32 -1.39
N PRO A 494 -7.34 9.39 -1.56
CA PRO A 494 -7.50 8.26 -0.66
C PRO A 494 -6.18 7.49 -0.47
N ILE A 495 -5.76 7.28 0.79
CA ILE A 495 -4.48 6.62 1.10
C ILE A 495 -4.39 5.20 0.52
N ARG A 496 -5.52 4.48 0.48
CA ARG A 496 -5.59 3.17 -0.17
C ARG A 496 -5.24 3.25 -1.66
N ARG A 497 -5.66 4.32 -2.36
CA ARG A 497 -5.33 4.55 -3.77
C ARG A 497 -3.83 4.83 -3.96
N LEU A 498 -3.23 5.63 -3.08
CA LEU A 498 -1.78 5.87 -3.09
C LEU A 498 -0.96 4.60 -2.85
N HIS A 499 -1.44 3.68 -2.00
CA HIS A 499 -0.84 2.34 -1.88
C HIS A 499 -0.96 1.54 -3.18
N GLY A 500 -2.11 1.59 -3.85
CA GLY A 500 -2.30 0.99 -5.17
C GLY A 500 -1.27 1.51 -6.18
N THR A 501 -1.11 2.82 -6.27
CA THR A 501 -0.14 3.49 -7.15
C THR A 501 1.29 3.05 -6.86
N LEU A 502 1.71 3.00 -5.60
CA LEU A 502 3.04 2.45 -5.25
C LEU A 502 3.21 0.98 -5.68
N GLY A 503 2.12 0.19 -5.65
CA GLY A 503 2.09 -1.18 -6.19
C GLY A 503 2.33 -1.22 -7.69
N THR A 504 1.66 -0.37 -8.46
CA THR A 504 1.89 -0.31 -9.89
C THR A 504 3.32 0.14 -10.21
N VAL A 505 3.80 1.20 -9.56
CA VAL A 505 5.17 1.72 -9.75
C VAL A 505 6.22 0.66 -9.44
N GLU A 506 6.07 -0.09 -8.35
CA GLU A 506 6.96 -1.19 -8.00
C GLU A 506 7.05 -2.22 -9.13
N ASN A 507 5.92 -2.58 -9.73
CA ASN A 507 5.88 -3.54 -10.83
C ASN A 507 6.42 -2.96 -12.14
N MET A 508 6.17 -1.68 -12.43
CA MET A 508 6.80 -0.97 -13.56
C MET A 508 8.33 -0.94 -13.42
N LEU A 509 8.86 -0.64 -12.23
CA LEU A 509 10.30 -0.68 -11.97
C LEU A 509 10.88 -2.10 -12.09
N ARG A 510 10.07 -3.14 -11.90
CA ARG A 510 10.51 -4.54 -12.04
C ARG A 510 10.50 -5.01 -13.50
N HIS A 511 9.51 -4.62 -14.29
CA HIS A 511 9.28 -5.17 -15.62
C HIS A 511 9.62 -4.23 -16.78
N LEU A 512 9.48 -2.91 -16.58
CA LEU A 512 9.68 -1.89 -17.62
C LEU A 512 10.94 -1.04 -17.39
N GLY A 513 11.41 -0.93 -16.14
CA GLY A 513 12.50 0.00 -15.80
C GLY A 513 13.81 -0.21 -16.57
N ALA A 514 14.14 -1.44 -16.97
CA ALA A 514 15.33 -1.73 -17.78
C ALA A 514 15.10 -1.52 -19.29
N LEU A 515 13.84 -1.59 -19.75
CA LEU A 515 13.46 -1.52 -21.16
C LEU A 515 13.19 -0.07 -21.61
N THR A 516 12.78 0.80 -20.69
CA THR A 516 12.41 2.18 -20.99
C THR A 516 13.07 3.13 -19.97
N PRO A 517 14.37 3.44 -20.11
CA PRO A 517 15.08 4.30 -19.16
C PRO A 517 14.51 5.72 -19.09
N GLY A 518 13.88 6.22 -20.17
CA GLY A 518 13.19 7.52 -20.21
C GLY A 518 12.03 7.64 -19.19
N LEU A 519 11.52 6.51 -18.69
CA LEU A 519 10.46 6.47 -17.70
C LEU A 519 10.94 6.65 -16.25
N LEU A 520 12.20 6.33 -15.96
CA LEU A 520 12.76 6.31 -14.61
C LEU A 520 12.61 7.65 -13.85
N PRO A 521 12.85 8.84 -14.47
CA PRO A 521 12.66 10.12 -13.80
C PRO A 521 11.22 10.35 -13.33
N THR A 522 10.25 9.97 -14.16
CA THR A 522 8.82 10.13 -13.86
C THR A 522 8.38 9.21 -12.73
N LEU A 523 8.88 7.96 -12.70
CA LEU A 523 8.60 7.03 -11.60
C LEU A 523 9.23 7.48 -10.29
N LEU A 524 10.48 7.97 -10.32
CA LEU A 524 11.15 8.54 -9.15
C LEU A 524 10.37 9.74 -8.62
N LYS A 525 9.97 10.66 -9.51
CA LYS A 525 9.14 11.82 -9.17
C LYS A 525 7.82 11.42 -8.52
N LEU A 526 7.15 10.38 -9.02
CA LEU A 526 5.92 9.85 -8.41
C LEU A 526 6.17 9.25 -7.02
N LEU A 527 7.24 8.46 -6.83
CA LEU A 527 7.61 7.92 -5.52
C LEU A 527 7.86 9.03 -4.50
N VAL A 528 8.62 10.06 -4.90
CA VAL A 528 8.93 11.25 -4.08
C VAL A 528 7.65 12.05 -3.80
N GLY A 529 6.78 12.21 -4.80
CA GLY A 529 5.48 12.88 -4.66
C GLY A 529 4.59 12.21 -3.63
N VAL A 530 4.40 10.88 -3.72
CA VAL A 530 3.62 10.10 -2.74
C VAL A 530 4.23 10.19 -1.35
N ALA A 531 5.56 10.12 -1.24
CA ALA A 531 6.24 10.20 0.04
C ALA A 531 6.11 11.59 0.68
N THR A 532 6.22 12.66 -0.12
CA THR A 532 5.98 14.05 0.31
C THR A 532 4.55 14.23 0.75
N TYR A 533 3.59 13.71 -0.01
CA TYR A 533 2.17 13.79 0.28
C TYR A 533 1.83 13.15 1.63
N ALA A 534 2.33 11.93 1.86
CA ALA A 534 2.21 11.26 3.15
C ALA A 534 2.91 12.04 4.28
N GLY A 535 4.08 12.63 4.02
CA GLY A 535 4.80 13.49 4.96
C GLY A 535 4.03 14.76 5.34
N ALA A 536 3.36 15.40 4.39
CA ALA A 536 2.56 16.59 4.60
C ALA A 536 1.31 16.29 5.46
N ILE A 537 0.63 15.17 5.21
CA ILE A 537 -0.47 14.69 6.09
C ILE A 537 0.05 14.45 7.52
N LEU A 538 1.17 13.74 7.67
CA LEU A 538 1.74 13.43 8.98
C LEU A 538 2.26 14.66 9.74
N SER A 539 2.60 15.74 9.03
CA SER A 539 3.00 17.01 9.64
C SER A 539 1.81 17.72 10.29
N GLN A 540 0.59 17.41 9.86
CA GLN A 540 -0.67 17.93 10.42
C GLN A 540 -1.43 16.86 11.23
N LYS A 541 -0.71 15.88 11.81
CA LYS A 541 -1.27 14.73 12.55
C LYS A 541 -2.34 15.09 13.60
N ASP A 542 -2.25 16.29 14.19
CA ASP A 542 -3.16 16.73 15.23
C ASP A 542 -4.57 17.05 14.69
N ARG A 543 -4.69 17.39 13.41
CA ARG A 543 -5.95 17.70 12.71
C ARG A 543 -6.55 16.49 11.96
N VAL A 544 -5.85 15.36 11.92
CA VAL A 544 -6.19 14.18 11.11
C VAL A 544 -6.78 13.06 11.97
N VAL A 545 -7.80 12.36 11.48
CA VAL A 545 -8.41 11.20 12.16
C VAL A 545 -7.35 10.13 12.51
N ARG A 546 -7.37 9.59 13.74
CA ARG A 546 -6.30 8.68 14.23
C ARG A 546 -6.11 7.43 13.35
N ALA A 547 -7.20 6.82 12.88
CA ALA A 547 -7.16 5.64 12.01
C ALA A 547 -6.37 5.85 10.71
N VAL A 548 -6.32 7.09 10.22
CA VAL A 548 -5.64 7.49 8.98
C VAL A 548 -4.13 7.61 9.18
N ILE A 549 -3.68 7.99 10.38
CA ILE A 549 -2.27 8.25 10.69
C ILE A 549 -1.42 6.98 10.53
N GLY A 550 -1.91 5.84 11.04
CA GLY A 550 -1.21 4.56 10.94
C GLY A 550 -0.95 4.16 9.48
N ASN A 551 -2.01 4.16 8.68
CA ASN A 551 -1.95 3.85 7.24
C ASN A 551 -1.04 4.81 6.45
N THR A 552 -0.99 6.08 6.85
CA THR A 552 -0.12 7.09 6.23
C THR A 552 1.36 6.86 6.58
N ARG A 553 1.68 6.43 7.80
CA ARG A 553 3.06 6.05 8.18
C ARG A 553 3.55 4.86 7.36
N VAL A 554 2.69 3.85 7.19
CA VAL A 554 2.99 2.67 6.35
C VAL A 554 3.19 3.10 4.89
N LEU A 555 2.36 4.00 4.36
CA LEU A 555 2.50 4.54 3.00
C LEU A 555 3.87 5.22 2.81
N ARG A 556 4.26 6.14 3.71
CA ARG A 556 5.57 6.81 3.65
C ARG A 556 6.72 5.82 3.74
N SER A 557 6.64 4.84 4.64
CA SER A 557 7.66 3.80 4.78
C SER A 557 7.79 2.97 3.51
N ARG A 558 6.68 2.59 2.89
CA ARG A 558 6.67 1.81 1.64
C ARG A 558 7.26 2.61 0.47
N ALA A 559 6.92 3.89 0.35
CA ALA A 559 7.51 4.76 -0.66
C ALA A 559 9.05 4.83 -0.50
N LEU A 560 9.54 4.98 0.73
CA LEU A 560 10.99 4.97 1.01
C LEU A 560 11.65 3.63 0.68
N THR A 561 11.00 2.50 0.94
CA THR A 561 11.50 1.18 0.53
C THR A 561 11.64 1.10 -1.00
N LEU A 562 10.67 1.60 -1.77
CA LEU A 562 10.73 1.61 -3.23
C LEU A 562 11.79 2.57 -3.77
N ILE A 563 11.97 3.74 -3.14
CA ILE A 563 13.09 4.64 -3.43
C ILE A 563 14.42 3.92 -3.16
N SER A 564 14.54 3.20 -2.05
CA SER A 564 15.75 2.40 -1.76
C SER A 564 16.02 1.37 -2.87
N GLN A 565 15.00 0.63 -3.29
CA GLN A 565 15.12 -0.32 -4.40
C GLN A 565 15.50 0.34 -5.73
N PHE A 566 15.03 1.57 -5.97
CA PHE A 566 15.41 2.34 -7.15
C PHE A 566 16.92 2.64 -7.16
N PHE A 567 17.47 3.13 -6.04
CA PHE A 567 18.90 3.39 -5.89
C PHE A 567 19.76 2.12 -6.03
N GLU A 568 19.24 0.96 -5.60
CA GLU A 568 19.92 -0.34 -5.70
C GLU A 568 19.89 -0.92 -7.11
N ARG A 569 18.76 -0.83 -7.81
CA ARG A 569 18.56 -1.47 -9.12
C ARG A 569 19.07 -0.63 -10.30
N PHE A 570 19.00 0.69 -10.19
CA PHE A 570 19.39 1.62 -11.25
C PHE A 570 20.63 2.41 -10.84
N ASP A 571 21.70 1.70 -10.51
CA ASP A 571 23.00 2.25 -10.13
C ASP A 571 23.64 3.12 -11.23
N MET A 572 23.24 2.89 -12.49
CA MET A 572 23.64 3.67 -13.66
C MET A 572 22.80 4.92 -13.92
N TYR A 573 21.72 5.16 -13.16
CA TYR A 573 20.84 6.32 -13.35
C TYR A 573 21.55 7.63 -13.04
N GLU A 574 21.43 8.63 -13.90
CA GLU A 574 22.04 9.95 -13.72
C GLU A 574 21.14 10.86 -12.88
N PHE A 575 21.25 10.75 -11.54
CA PHE A 575 20.51 11.63 -10.64
C PHE A 575 20.98 13.08 -10.78
N THR A 576 20.01 13.98 -10.94
CA THR A 576 20.20 15.42 -10.82
C THR A 576 20.26 15.85 -9.35
N SER A 577 20.92 16.99 -9.05
CA SER A 577 20.93 17.53 -7.67
C SER A 577 19.51 17.74 -7.14
N ALA A 578 18.60 18.24 -7.99
CA ALA A 578 17.21 18.48 -7.60
C ALA A 578 16.45 17.19 -7.20
N GLU A 579 16.72 16.06 -7.86
CA GLU A 579 16.11 14.77 -7.47
C GLU A 579 16.64 14.27 -6.13
N ILE A 580 17.95 14.40 -5.89
CA ILE A 580 18.56 14.06 -4.60
C ILE A 580 17.97 14.94 -3.49
N ASP A 581 17.95 16.26 -3.70
CA ASP A 581 17.40 17.21 -2.73
C ASP A 581 15.93 16.92 -2.44
N ALA A 582 15.15 16.57 -3.48
CA ALA A 582 13.75 16.19 -3.32
C ALA A 582 13.57 14.93 -2.48
N VAL A 583 14.39 13.89 -2.67
CA VAL A 583 14.37 12.68 -1.82
C VAL A 583 14.68 13.05 -0.37
N PHE A 584 15.74 13.85 -0.16
CA PHE A 584 16.17 14.23 1.18
C PHE A 584 15.12 15.08 1.92
N GLU A 585 14.54 16.08 1.28
CA GLU A 585 13.46 16.89 1.83
C GLU A 585 12.22 16.04 2.15
N SER A 586 11.84 15.13 1.26
CA SER A 586 10.60 14.35 1.35
C SER A 586 10.62 13.28 2.43
N VAL A 587 11.72 12.52 2.55
CA VAL A 587 11.76 11.32 3.39
C VAL A 587 12.89 11.29 4.40
N VAL A 588 14.04 11.92 4.13
CA VAL A 588 15.21 11.83 5.03
C VAL A 588 15.08 12.84 6.17
N TRP A 589 15.04 14.14 5.87
CA TRP A 589 15.03 15.21 6.88
C TRP A 589 13.85 15.16 7.85
N PRO A 590 12.61 14.81 7.45
CA PRO A 590 11.51 14.72 8.40
C PRO A 590 11.66 13.58 9.42
N GLN A 591 12.44 12.54 9.08
CA GLN A 591 12.59 11.32 9.88
C GLN A 591 13.91 11.29 10.66
N LEU A 592 14.94 12.00 10.19
CA LEU A 592 16.28 11.98 10.76
C LEU A 592 16.36 12.44 12.23
N PRO A 593 15.64 13.51 12.68
CA PRO A 593 15.67 13.92 14.09
C PRO A 593 15.13 12.85 15.05
N HIS A 594 14.20 12.01 14.58
CA HIS A 594 13.56 10.95 15.37
C HIS A 594 14.36 9.64 15.34
N LEU A 595 15.55 9.61 14.71
CA LEU A 595 16.34 8.39 14.57
C LEU A 595 16.82 7.86 15.94
N ALA A 596 17.11 8.74 16.90
CA ALA A 596 17.56 8.35 18.23
C ALA A 596 16.50 7.57 19.03
N GLU A 597 15.21 7.88 18.81
CA GLU A 597 14.07 7.20 19.44
C GLU A 597 13.95 5.72 19.01
N LEU A 598 14.64 5.32 17.94
CA LEU A 598 14.62 3.96 17.42
C LEU A 598 15.51 2.98 18.20
N ALA A 599 16.37 3.48 19.11
CA ALA A 599 17.28 2.63 19.87
C ALA A 599 16.56 1.48 20.60
N GLY A 600 15.36 1.73 21.14
CA GLY A 600 14.56 0.74 21.86
C GLY A 600 13.75 -0.23 20.98
N LYS A 601 13.82 -0.14 19.64
CA LYS A 601 13.04 -1.01 18.73
C LYS A 601 13.80 -2.27 18.33
N GLN A 602 13.09 -3.38 18.15
CA GLN A 602 13.70 -4.68 17.81
C GLN A 602 14.14 -4.81 16.34
N LYS A 603 13.52 -4.08 15.40
CA LYS A 603 13.78 -4.20 13.95
C LYS A 603 14.20 -2.84 13.36
N PRO A 604 15.16 -2.82 12.41
CA PRO A 604 15.54 -1.60 11.72
C PRO A 604 14.38 -1.06 10.87
N ASN A 605 14.24 0.27 10.82
CA ASN A 605 13.20 0.91 10.01
C ASN A 605 13.63 1.07 8.54
N SER A 606 12.70 1.50 7.70
CA SER A 606 12.95 1.76 6.26
C SER A 606 14.03 2.81 6.00
N LEU A 607 14.22 3.79 6.88
CA LEU A 607 15.29 4.79 6.76
C LEU A 607 16.69 4.21 6.99
N LEU A 608 16.86 3.34 8.00
CA LEU A 608 18.12 2.64 8.21
C LEU A 608 18.46 1.70 7.05
N ASN A 609 17.45 1.02 6.51
CA ASN A 609 17.63 0.20 5.31
C ASN A 609 18.00 1.04 4.09
N PHE A 610 17.43 2.24 3.93
CA PHE A 610 17.83 3.17 2.87
C PHE A 610 19.31 3.55 2.97
N PHE A 611 19.81 3.92 4.16
CA PHE A 611 21.23 4.20 4.36
C PHE A 611 22.12 2.97 4.14
N LEU A 612 21.66 1.77 4.50
CA LEU A 612 22.35 0.53 4.16
C LEU A 612 22.45 0.31 2.65
N THR A 613 21.40 0.61 1.90
CA THR A 613 21.44 0.56 0.43
C THR A 613 22.44 1.59 -0.13
N LEU A 614 22.43 2.83 0.38
CA LEU A 614 23.37 3.85 -0.05
C LEU A 614 24.83 3.47 0.24
N SER A 615 25.10 2.81 1.38
CA SER A 615 26.48 2.43 1.72
C SER A 615 27.04 1.32 0.84
N ARG A 616 26.21 0.52 0.14
CA ARG A 616 26.70 -0.56 -0.73
C ARG A 616 27.39 -0.06 -2.00
N ASN A 617 27.11 1.16 -2.44
CA ASN A 617 27.68 1.71 -3.68
C ASN A 617 28.47 2.99 -3.39
N HIS A 618 29.76 3.00 -3.75
CA HIS A 618 30.68 4.09 -3.49
C HIS A 618 30.26 5.42 -4.11
N ARG A 619 29.50 5.38 -5.22
CA ARG A 619 28.94 6.57 -5.86
C ARG A 619 28.08 7.38 -4.88
N TYR A 620 27.38 6.71 -3.97
CA TYR A 620 26.45 7.34 -3.03
C TYR A 620 27.09 7.83 -1.72
N PHE A 621 28.42 7.66 -1.54
CA PHE A 621 29.08 8.07 -0.28
C PHE A 621 28.96 9.57 0.00
N VAL A 622 28.94 10.39 -1.05
CA VAL A 622 28.74 11.84 -0.94
C VAL A 622 27.41 12.21 -0.26
N LEU A 623 26.40 11.34 -0.33
CA LEU A 623 25.09 11.58 0.30
C LEU A 623 25.15 11.53 1.83
N PHE A 624 26.16 10.86 2.41
CA PHE A 624 26.40 10.88 3.86
C PHE A 624 27.08 12.17 4.33
N ALA A 625 27.67 12.94 3.40
CA ALA A 625 28.26 14.25 3.69
C ALA A 625 27.25 15.41 3.56
N LYS A 626 26.02 15.15 3.10
CA LYS A 626 24.97 16.17 3.03
C LYS A 626 24.59 16.70 4.41
N TYR A 627 24.22 17.97 4.45
CA TYR A 627 23.57 18.61 5.57
C TYR A 627 22.29 19.32 5.11
N LYS A 628 21.39 19.60 6.04
CA LYS A 628 20.17 20.36 5.74
C LYS A 628 20.53 21.84 5.59
N SER A 629 20.19 22.50 4.48
CA SER A 629 20.62 23.87 4.17
C SER A 629 20.25 24.90 5.25
N ASN A 630 19.09 24.71 5.90
CA ASN A 630 18.62 25.58 7.00
C ASN A 630 19.23 25.24 8.37
N ASP A 631 19.80 24.04 8.53
CA ASP A 631 20.38 23.55 9.78
C ASP A 631 21.54 22.59 9.49
N PRO A 632 22.78 23.11 9.37
CA PRO A 632 23.96 22.29 9.10
C PRO A 632 24.27 21.24 10.18
N SER A 633 23.66 21.33 11.37
CA SER A 633 23.82 20.32 12.41
C SER A 633 23.05 19.04 12.11
N THR A 634 22.00 19.13 11.29
CA THR A 634 21.23 17.99 10.82
C THR A 634 21.92 17.36 9.61
N SER A 635 22.65 16.27 9.85
CA SER A 635 23.34 15.49 8.81
C SER A 635 23.22 13.98 9.08
N PRO A 636 23.13 13.12 8.05
CA PRO A 636 22.90 11.68 8.22
C PRO A 636 23.93 10.98 9.09
N LEU A 637 25.22 11.22 8.83
CA LEU A 637 26.31 10.48 9.45
C LEU A 637 26.42 10.75 10.97
N PRO A 638 26.42 12.01 11.48
CA PRO A 638 26.35 12.27 12.92
C PRO A 638 25.20 11.53 13.61
N CYS A 639 24.01 11.53 13.03
CA CYS A 639 22.84 10.87 13.62
C CYS A 639 23.00 9.34 13.69
N LEU A 640 23.56 8.72 12.64
CA LEU A 640 23.84 7.27 12.62
C LEU A 640 24.88 6.88 13.68
N ILE A 641 25.95 7.67 13.84
CA ILE A 641 26.99 7.44 14.84
C ILE A 641 26.48 7.69 16.26
N SER A 642 25.63 8.71 16.45
CA SER A 642 24.96 8.94 17.73
C SER A 642 24.06 7.76 18.11
N LEU A 643 23.36 7.14 17.15
CA LEU A 643 22.56 5.94 17.39
C LEU A 643 23.45 4.74 17.76
N LEU A 644 24.58 4.57 17.06
CA LEU A 644 25.57 3.51 17.34
C LEU A 644 26.11 3.61 18.79
N GLY A 645 26.29 4.83 19.30
CA GLY A 645 26.75 5.11 20.66
C GLY A 645 25.75 4.77 21.77
N ASN A 646 24.47 4.54 21.46
CA ASN A 646 23.44 4.26 22.47
C ASN A 646 23.66 2.87 23.12
N SER A 647 23.48 2.78 24.44
CA SER A 647 23.64 1.55 25.23
C SER A 647 22.50 0.55 25.01
N ASN A 648 21.29 1.03 24.72
CA ASN A 648 20.06 0.22 24.66
C ASN A 648 19.70 -0.25 23.25
N ILE A 649 20.65 -0.22 22.32
CA ILE A 649 20.43 -0.59 20.91
C ILE A 649 20.21 -2.10 20.75
N SER A 650 19.22 -2.48 19.95
CA SER A 650 18.96 -3.88 19.62
C SER A 650 20.09 -4.49 18.74
N PRO A 651 20.34 -5.81 18.84
CA PRO A 651 21.44 -6.45 18.12
C PRO A 651 21.28 -6.42 16.59
N SER A 652 20.03 -6.41 16.09
CA SER A 652 19.71 -6.30 14.67
C SER A 652 20.08 -4.93 14.11
N ILE A 653 19.77 -3.84 14.83
CA ILE A 653 20.11 -2.48 14.45
C ILE A 653 21.62 -2.27 14.56
N LEU A 654 22.26 -2.78 15.62
CA LEU A 654 23.71 -2.72 15.78
C LEU A 654 24.42 -3.37 14.59
N LYS A 655 24.00 -4.58 14.19
CA LYS A 655 24.56 -5.29 13.03
C LYS A 655 24.43 -4.45 11.75
N LEU A 656 23.27 -3.85 11.51
CA LEU A 656 23.04 -3.01 10.34
C LEU A 656 23.93 -1.75 10.34
N LEU A 657 24.05 -1.05 11.47
CA LEU A 657 24.91 0.14 11.57
C LEU A 657 26.38 -0.21 11.36
N LEU A 658 26.85 -1.33 11.92
CA LEU A 658 28.21 -1.81 11.67
C LEU A 658 28.40 -2.18 10.19
N SER A 659 27.43 -2.84 9.54
CA SER A 659 27.48 -3.06 8.08
C SER A 659 27.57 -1.75 7.29
N ILE A 660 26.85 -0.69 7.69
CA ILE A 660 26.98 0.63 7.04
C ILE A 660 28.40 1.16 7.17
N VAL A 661 28.98 1.10 8.36
CA VAL A 661 30.35 1.56 8.61
C VAL A 661 31.37 0.74 7.83
N ASP A 662 31.24 -0.58 7.80
CA ASP A 662 32.15 -1.45 7.04
C ASP A 662 32.09 -1.16 5.54
N ASN A 663 30.88 -1.00 5.00
CA ASN A 663 30.67 -0.64 3.61
C ASN A 663 31.32 0.72 3.27
N ILE A 664 31.11 1.75 4.10
CA ILE A 664 31.73 3.08 3.89
C ILE A 664 33.26 3.00 3.91
N LEU A 665 33.82 2.17 4.80
CA LEU A 665 35.26 1.96 4.92
C LEU A 665 35.82 1.02 3.85
N SER A 666 34.97 0.44 2.98
CA SER A 666 35.40 -0.53 1.99
C SER A 666 36.27 0.05 0.89
N LEU A 667 37.22 -0.79 0.44
CA LEU A 667 38.05 -0.50 -0.72
C LEU A 667 37.16 -0.41 -1.94
N GLY A 668 37.39 0.62 -2.76
CA GLY A 668 36.93 0.64 -4.15
C GLY A 668 37.19 -0.70 -4.81
N GLU A 669 36.22 -1.26 -5.56
CA GLU A 669 36.60 -2.20 -6.62
C GLU A 669 37.69 -1.50 -7.44
N GLU A 670 38.91 -2.08 -7.42
CA GLU A 670 39.97 -1.67 -8.34
C GLU A 670 39.38 -1.72 -9.75
N ALA A 671 39.69 -0.71 -10.56
CA ALA A 671 39.20 -0.68 -11.92
C ALA A 671 39.62 -2.00 -12.57
N ASP A 672 38.66 -2.83 -12.99
CA ASP A 672 38.96 -3.97 -13.84
C ASP A 672 39.74 -3.41 -15.04
N GLU A 673 41.05 -3.67 -15.07
CA GLU A 673 41.93 -3.24 -16.17
C GLU A 673 41.52 -3.93 -17.50
N ASP A 674 40.65 -4.94 -17.41
CA ASP A 674 40.08 -5.71 -18.50
C ASP A 674 38.55 -5.52 -18.62
N GLY A 675 38.11 -4.46 -19.32
CA GLY A 675 36.88 -4.52 -20.15
C GLY A 675 35.52 -4.05 -19.57
N GLU A 676 35.03 -2.96 -20.15
CA GLU A 676 33.62 -2.72 -20.54
C GLU A 676 32.51 -2.50 -19.49
N ARG A 677 32.76 -2.38 -18.18
CA ARG A 677 31.71 -1.80 -17.30
C ARG A 677 31.72 -0.28 -17.38
N LYS A 678 30.79 0.29 -18.17
CA LYS A 678 30.49 1.74 -18.13
C LYS A 678 30.19 2.13 -16.68
N ARG A 679 31.03 2.95 -16.06
CA ARG A 679 30.79 3.49 -14.71
C ARG A 679 29.97 4.77 -14.83
N ALA A 680 28.89 4.87 -14.06
CA ALA A 680 28.10 6.10 -14.03
C ALA A 680 28.93 7.29 -13.51
N PRO A 681 28.66 8.51 -13.99
CA PRO A 681 29.37 9.70 -13.54
C PRO A 681 29.18 9.93 -12.02
N PRO A 682 30.15 10.58 -11.36
CA PRO A 682 30.04 10.95 -9.96
C PRO A 682 28.81 11.84 -9.74
N LEU A 683 28.18 11.73 -8.57
CA LEU A 683 26.98 12.49 -8.25
C LEU A 683 27.32 13.95 -7.97
N VAL A 684 26.57 14.85 -8.58
CA VAL A 684 26.58 16.28 -8.26
C VAL A 684 25.54 16.54 -7.19
N VAL A 685 25.98 16.96 -6.00
CA VAL A 685 25.13 17.10 -4.82
C VAL A 685 25.37 18.45 -4.16
N ALA A 686 24.30 19.20 -3.92
CA ALA A 686 24.34 20.44 -3.15
C ALA A 686 24.45 20.19 -1.62
N ASP A 687 24.89 21.21 -0.87
CA ASP A 687 24.91 21.23 0.59
C ASP A 687 25.65 20.04 1.22
N CYS A 688 26.88 19.79 0.76
CA CYS A 688 27.78 18.77 1.30
C CYS A 688 28.95 19.42 2.04
N PHE A 689 29.41 18.79 3.12
CA PHE A 689 30.67 19.16 3.73
C PHE A 689 31.82 18.93 2.74
N ASP A 690 32.78 19.86 2.71
CA ASP A 690 34.03 19.65 1.97
C ASP A 690 34.88 18.61 2.70
N ILE A 691 34.82 17.37 2.19
CA ILE A 691 35.57 16.24 2.72
C ILE A 691 37.03 16.27 2.26
N GLU A 692 37.33 16.86 1.09
CA GLU A 692 38.68 16.92 0.56
C GLU A 692 39.56 17.91 1.33
N ALA A 693 38.98 19.02 1.81
CA ALA A 693 39.65 19.92 2.75
C ALA A 693 40.16 19.20 4.01
N ARG A 694 39.51 18.10 4.43
CA ARG A 694 39.94 17.32 5.61
C ARG A 694 41.24 16.55 5.39
N ARG A 695 41.59 16.25 4.14
CA ARG A 695 42.87 15.60 3.78
C ARG A 695 44.05 16.46 4.23
N ALA A 696 43.99 17.76 3.98
CA ALA A 696 45.06 18.70 4.32
C ALA A 696 45.27 18.81 5.85
N THR A 697 44.20 18.70 6.64
CA THR A 697 44.28 18.77 8.11
C THR A 697 44.72 17.47 8.80
N ALA A 698 44.67 16.32 8.11
CA ALA A 698 44.85 15.01 8.74
C ALA A 698 46.26 14.40 8.59
N ASN A 699 47.19 15.06 7.86
CA ASN A 699 48.54 14.55 7.58
C ASN A 699 48.56 13.09 7.06
N LEU A 700 47.56 12.69 6.28
CA LEU A 700 47.47 11.35 5.70
C LEU A 700 48.40 11.25 4.46
N PRO A 701 49.00 10.08 4.17
CA PRO A 701 49.85 9.89 2.98
C PRO A 701 49.11 10.18 1.66
N GLU A 702 49.82 10.60 0.61
CA GLU A 702 49.24 10.88 -0.73
C GLU A 702 48.54 9.68 -1.38
N LYS A 703 48.84 8.45 -0.93
CA LYS A 703 48.16 7.21 -1.30
C LYS A 703 47.87 6.38 -0.06
N TRP A 704 46.63 5.94 0.08
CA TRP A 704 46.16 5.11 1.19
C TRP A 704 45.88 3.69 0.71
N ASP A 705 46.67 2.71 1.13
CA ASP A 705 46.58 1.31 0.69
C ASP A 705 45.39 0.52 1.30
N GLY A 706 44.41 1.19 1.94
CA GLY A 706 43.46 0.53 2.87
C GLY A 706 41.97 0.87 2.78
N GLY A 707 41.48 1.60 1.77
CA GLY A 707 40.04 1.90 1.60
C GLY A 707 39.76 2.89 0.48
N SER A 708 38.49 3.09 0.10
CA SER A 708 38.09 4.26 -0.70
C SER A 708 38.53 5.54 0.03
N GLU A 709 39.42 6.34 -0.59
CA GLU A 709 39.98 7.56 0.02
C GLU A 709 38.87 8.49 0.56
N TYR A 710 37.76 8.57 -0.16
CA TYR A 710 36.61 9.39 0.24
C TYR A 710 35.90 8.86 1.49
N GLY A 711 35.62 7.55 1.55
CA GLY A 711 34.92 6.93 2.68
C GLY A 711 35.72 6.99 3.98
N ALA A 712 37.04 6.81 3.90
CA ALA A 712 37.93 6.96 5.05
C ALA A 712 37.96 8.41 5.58
N LEU A 713 38.05 9.41 4.70
CA LEU A 713 38.02 10.84 5.07
C LEU A 713 36.66 11.25 5.67
N LEU A 714 35.57 10.68 5.17
CA LEU A 714 34.23 10.91 5.68
C LEU A 714 34.09 10.43 7.13
N MET A 715 34.63 9.24 7.45
CA MET A 715 34.54 8.61 8.77
C MET A 715 35.52 9.17 9.81
N LEU A 716 36.57 9.88 9.38
CA LEU A 716 37.66 10.35 10.24
C LEU A 716 37.21 11.04 11.55
N PRO A 717 36.23 11.99 11.56
CA PRO A 717 35.79 12.64 12.80
C PRO A 717 35.09 11.69 13.79
N TYR A 718 34.58 10.57 13.29
CA TYR A 718 33.76 9.62 14.04
C TYR A 718 34.53 8.38 14.49
N VAL A 719 35.79 8.23 14.07
CA VAL A 719 36.65 7.08 14.37
C VAL A 719 36.67 6.75 15.87
N SER A 720 36.87 7.74 16.75
CA SER A 720 36.89 7.50 18.20
C SER A 720 35.56 6.97 18.74
N HIS A 721 34.43 7.44 18.21
CA HIS A 721 33.09 7.01 18.65
C HIS A 721 32.81 5.57 18.22
N VAL A 722 33.17 5.22 16.97
CA VAL A 722 33.04 3.85 16.46
C VAL A 722 33.95 2.90 17.25
N LEU A 723 35.18 3.32 17.55
CA LEU A 723 36.15 2.54 18.33
C LEU A 723 35.63 2.22 19.73
N LEU A 724 35.05 3.20 20.43
CA LEU A 724 34.47 3.00 21.76
C LEU A 724 33.37 1.94 21.73
N LYS A 725 32.51 1.95 20.71
CA LYS A 725 31.46 0.93 20.57
C LYS A 725 32.05 -0.44 20.25
N LEU A 726 33.01 -0.52 19.34
CA LEU A 726 33.67 -1.80 19.00
C LEU A 726 34.44 -2.37 20.19
N LYS A 727 35.07 -1.55 21.02
CA LYS A 727 35.69 -2.00 22.29
C LYS A 727 34.67 -2.72 23.16
N ALA A 728 33.49 -2.12 23.37
CA ALA A 728 32.42 -2.75 24.15
C ALA A 728 31.93 -4.08 23.52
N VAL A 729 31.81 -4.13 22.19
CA VAL A 729 31.44 -5.36 21.45
C VAL A 729 32.48 -6.45 21.66
N VAL A 730 33.78 -6.13 21.52
CA VAL A 730 34.88 -7.07 21.74
C VAL A 730 34.93 -7.53 23.21
N GLU A 731 34.73 -6.65 24.18
CA GLU A 731 34.66 -7.01 25.60
C GLU A 731 33.54 -8.02 25.89
N VAL A 732 32.35 -7.81 25.30
CA VAL A 732 31.22 -8.74 25.42
C VAL A 732 31.55 -10.06 24.72
N ALA A 733 32.15 -10.04 23.53
CA ALA A 733 32.56 -11.24 22.80
C ALA A 733 33.58 -12.08 23.60
N VAL A 734 34.59 -11.44 24.21
CA VAL A 734 35.59 -12.10 25.05
C VAL A 734 34.96 -12.71 26.31
N LYS A 735 34.01 -12.02 26.95
CA LYS A 735 33.28 -12.51 28.14
C LYS A 735 32.36 -13.68 27.82
N THR A 736 31.62 -13.59 26.72
CA THR A 736 30.60 -14.58 26.31
C THR A 736 31.15 -15.71 25.44
N GLN A 737 32.43 -15.65 25.07
CA GLN A 737 33.10 -16.56 24.13
C GLN A 737 32.39 -16.64 22.77
N LYS A 738 31.71 -15.57 22.37
CA LYS A 738 31.06 -15.49 21.06
C LYS A 738 32.07 -15.08 19.98
N PRO A 739 31.99 -15.66 18.78
CA PRO A 739 32.86 -15.27 17.67
C PRO A 739 32.55 -13.84 17.23
N LEU A 740 33.58 -13.08 16.83
CA LEU A 740 33.40 -11.81 16.14
C LEU A 740 33.02 -12.08 14.68
N SER A 741 32.11 -11.26 14.17
CA SER A 741 31.74 -11.26 12.77
C SER A 741 32.88 -10.71 11.89
N LEU A 742 32.91 -11.11 10.62
CA LEU A 742 33.87 -10.59 9.64
C LEU A 742 33.76 -9.06 9.50
N VAL A 743 32.54 -8.52 9.58
CA VAL A 743 32.25 -7.08 9.54
C VAL A 743 32.97 -6.34 10.67
N GLU A 744 32.84 -6.81 11.91
CA GLU A 744 33.51 -6.19 13.06
C GLU A 744 35.04 -6.21 12.92
N LEU A 745 35.60 -7.33 12.42
CA LEU A 745 37.03 -7.47 12.18
C LEU A 745 37.54 -6.54 11.06
N ASN A 746 36.80 -6.42 9.95
CA ASN A 746 37.14 -5.53 8.85
C ASN A 746 37.13 -4.05 9.28
N ILE A 747 36.10 -3.64 10.02
CA ILE A 747 36.02 -2.29 10.57
C ILE A 747 37.22 -2.04 11.50
N LEU A 748 37.53 -2.98 12.39
CA LEU A 748 38.65 -2.82 13.34
C LEU A 748 40.00 -2.71 12.61
N LEU A 749 40.23 -3.54 11.59
CA LEU A 749 41.43 -3.48 10.77
C LEU A 749 41.57 -2.11 10.09
N ARG A 750 40.52 -1.61 9.47
CA ARG A 750 40.55 -0.36 8.69
C ARG A 750 40.59 0.88 9.58
N ILE A 751 39.79 0.91 10.63
CA ILE A 751 39.83 2.00 11.61
C ILE A 751 41.17 2.02 12.33
N SER A 752 41.79 0.86 12.64
CA SER A 752 43.08 0.83 13.33
C SER A 752 44.19 1.57 12.59
N ALA A 753 44.11 1.65 11.26
CA ALA A 753 45.04 2.43 10.46
C ALA A 753 44.79 3.94 10.58
N LEU A 754 43.54 4.37 10.82
CA LEU A 754 43.11 5.78 10.91
C LEU A 754 43.26 6.39 12.31
N LEU A 755 43.79 5.64 13.29
CA LEU A 755 43.84 6.08 14.68
C LEU A 755 45.03 7.00 14.96
N THR A 756 44.74 8.09 15.66
CA THR A 756 45.75 9.05 16.19
C THR A 756 45.84 9.03 17.72
N ASN A 757 44.87 8.41 18.43
CA ASN A 757 44.81 8.41 19.89
C ASN A 757 45.57 7.21 20.49
N SER A 758 46.68 7.50 21.16
CA SER A 758 47.65 6.52 21.67
C SER A 758 47.13 5.62 22.80
N LEU A 759 46.31 6.15 23.73
CA LEU A 759 45.82 5.42 24.90
C LEU A 759 44.79 4.33 24.53
N GLN A 760 43.83 4.68 23.66
CA GLN A 760 42.77 3.75 23.23
C GLN A 760 43.33 2.60 22.38
N CYS A 761 44.40 2.85 21.61
CA CYS A 761 45.07 1.83 20.81
C CYS A 761 45.73 0.74 21.69
N ALA A 762 46.39 1.14 22.78
CA ALA A 762 47.06 0.21 23.68
C ALA A 762 46.05 -0.73 24.39
N GLU A 763 44.94 -0.19 24.88
CA GLU A 763 43.89 -0.97 25.54
C GLU A 763 43.22 -1.95 24.58
N LEU A 764 42.91 -1.51 23.36
CA LEU A 764 42.29 -2.36 22.35
C LEU A 764 43.23 -3.46 21.87
N ALA A 765 44.50 -3.15 21.63
CA ALA A 765 45.52 -4.15 21.23
C ALA A 765 45.67 -5.23 22.31
N LYS A 766 45.71 -4.83 23.58
CA LYS A 766 45.73 -5.76 24.72
C LYS A 766 44.47 -6.62 24.78
N LEU A 767 43.28 -6.04 24.61
CA LEU A 767 42.00 -6.77 24.61
C LEU A 767 41.96 -7.83 23.49
N PHE A 768 42.42 -7.47 22.28
CA PHE A 768 42.53 -8.38 21.14
C PHE A 768 43.50 -9.53 21.38
N LEU A 769 44.68 -9.25 21.94
CA LEU A 769 45.70 -10.26 22.23
C LEU A 769 45.28 -11.21 23.35
N VAL A 770 44.65 -10.69 24.41
CA VAL A 770 44.09 -11.52 25.52
C VAL A 770 42.92 -12.37 25.03
N GLY A 771 42.11 -11.82 24.12
CA GLY A 771 40.98 -12.49 23.50
C GLY A 771 41.35 -13.38 22.30
N PHE A 772 42.61 -13.43 21.85
CA PHE A 772 42.99 -13.90 20.52
C PHE A 772 42.44 -15.30 20.16
N ARG A 773 42.54 -16.26 21.11
CA ARG A 773 42.00 -17.63 20.95
C ARG A 773 40.48 -17.72 21.12
N LYS A 774 39.87 -16.82 21.90
CA LYS A 774 38.43 -16.78 22.21
C LYS A 774 37.63 -16.05 21.13
N LEU A 775 38.27 -15.14 20.40
CA LEU A 775 37.73 -14.39 19.28
C LEU A 775 37.84 -15.19 17.97
N HIS A 776 37.46 -16.47 18.00
CA HIS A 776 37.46 -17.31 16.80
C HIS A 776 36.51 -16.72 15.76
N SER A 777 36.88 -16.77 14.48
CA SER A 777 36.01 -16.38 13.37
C SER A 777 36.13 -17.45 12.29
N GLN A 778 35.02 -17.73 11.59
CA GLN A 778 34.95 -18.77 10.55
C GLN A 778 35.78 -18.44 9.30
N ALA A 779 36.33 -17.23 9.19
CA ALA A 779 37.14 -16.81 8.04
C ALA A 779 38.55 -17.43 8.06
N TYR A 780 38.98 -17.93 6.90
CA TYR A 780 40.26 -18.63 6.67
C TYR A 780 41.48 -17.80 7.13
N ASP A 781 41.43 -16.47 6.97
CA ASP A 781 42.53 -15.54 7.31
C ASP A 781 42.28 -14.68 8.56
N SER A 782 41.31 -15.06 9.42
CA SER A 782 40.92 -14.23 10.58
C SER A 782 42.09 -13.92 11.52
N ASP A 783 43.05 -14.83 11.66
CA ASP A 783 44.23 -14.62 12.50
C ASP A 783 45.21 -13.61 11.89
N GLN A 784 45.33 -13.54 10.56
CA GLN A 784 46.15 -12.54 9.89
C GLN A 784 45.53 -11.15 10.07
N GLN A 785 44.22 -11.01 9.90
CA GLN A 785 43.52 -9.73 10.10
C GLN A 785 43.65 -9.22 11.54
N LYS A 786 43.49 -10.10 12.54
CA LYS A 786 43.71 -9.75 13.94
C LYS A 786 45.13 -9.25 14.19
N LEU A 787 46.13 -9.95 13.67
CA LEU A 787 47.54 -9.58 13.85
C LEU A 787 47.89 -8.28 13.11
N SER A 788 47.36 -8.06 11.91
CA SER A 788 47.50 -6.79 11.18
C SER A 788 46.84 -5.64 11.93
N THR A 789 45.69 -5.87 12.57
CA THR A 789 45.04 -4.87 13.44
C THR A 789 45.94 -4.55 14.63
N VAL A 790 46.48 -5.57 15.32
CA VAL A 790 47.42 -5.36 16.45
C VAL A 790 48.70 -4.65 16.00
N LEU A 791 49.23 -4.97 14.82
CA LEU A 791 50.39 -4.31 14.22
C LEU A 791 50.14 -2.81 14.01
N ASN A 792 48.99 -2.45 13.44
CA ASN A 792 48.60 -1.05 13.24
C ASN A 792 48.44 -0.32 14.58
N LEU A 793 47.80 -0.93 15.56
CA LEU A 793 47.65 -0.35 16.90
C LEU A 793 49.00 -0.18 17.62
N ALA A 794 49.92 -1.14 17.45
CA ALA A 794 51.25 -1.10 18.07
C ALA A 794 52.13 0.05 17.52
N LYS A 795 51.92 0.45 16.26
CA LYS A 795 52.62 1.63 15.68
C LYS A 795 52.28 2.92 16.42
N VAL A 796 51.05 3.05 16.94
CA VAL A 796 50.54 4.28 17.56
C VAL A 796 50.64 4.26 19.09
N ALA A 797 50.44 3.12 19.75
CA ALA A 797 50.36 2.97 21.22
C ALA A 797 51.52 3.59 22.05
N ASP A 798 51.22 4.09 23.26
CA ASP A 798 52.18 4.75 24.16
C ASP A 798 53.22 3.78 24.75
N SER A 799 52.82 2.55 25.07
CA SER A 799 53.65 1.50 25.67
C SER A 799 53.53 0.16 24.92
N PRO A 800 54.13 0.06 23.71
CA PRO A 800 53.99 -1.10 22.84
C PRO A 800 54.69 -2.36 23.40
N ASP A 801 55.65 -2.19 24.31
CA ASP A 801 56.38 -3.26 25.01
C ASP A 801 55.48 -4.17 25.86
N SER A 802 54.39 -3.61 26.41
CA SER A 802 53.40 -4.36 27.18
C SER A 802 52.67 -5.44 26.37
N LEU A 803 52.68 -5.35 25.03
CA LEU A 803 52.05 -6.31 24.10
C LEU A 803 52.91 -7.56 23.89
N LEU A 804 54.23 -7.47 24.10
CA LEU A 804 55.18 -8.56 23.83
C LEU A 804 54.88 -9.81 24.67
N GLY A 805 54.48 -9.63 25.93
CA GLY A 805 54.14 -10.74 26.83
C GLY A 805 52.94 -11.56 26.38
N TYR A 806 51.98 -10.93 25.69
CA TYR A 806 50.78 -11.59 25.17
C TYR A 806 51.01 -12.24 23.79
N THR A 807 51.81 -11.60 22.93
CA THR A 807 52.18 -12.14 21.61
C THR A 807 53.13 -13.34 21.69
N ALA A 808 53.93 -13.44 22.76
CA ALA A 808 54.81 -14.58 23.02
C ALA A 808 54.09 -15.94 22.90
N ILE A 809 52.92 -16.03 23.54
CA ILE A 809 52.10 -17.25 23.62
C ILE A 809 51.56 -17.64 22.24
N LEU A 810 51.44 -16.69 21.31
CA LEU A 810 50.87 -16.93 19.98
C LEU A 810 51.84 -17.66 19.04
N PHE A 811 53.16 -17.52 19.24
CA PHE A 811 54.16 -18.24 18.44
C PHE A 811 54.06 -19.77 18.60
N SER A 812 53.56 -20.28 19.73
CA SER A 812 53.36 -21.71 19.94
C SER A 812 52.04 -22.24 19.39
N SER A 813 51.02 -21.38 19.20
CA SER A 813 49.72 -21.79 18.65
C SER A 813 49.56 -21.56 17.16
N LEU A 814 50.31 -20.63 16.55
CA LEU A 814 50.16 -20.27 15.15
C LEU A 814 51.18 -21.02 14.27
N GLY A 815 50.69 -21.81 13.32
CA GLY A 815 51.51 -22.55 12.35
C GLY A 815 51.68 -21.84 11.00
N ASN A 816 50.75 -20.95 10.63
CA ASN A 816 50.77 -20.27 9.33
C ASN A 816 51.97 -19.31 9.22
N HIS A 817 52.74 -19.43 8.13
CA HIS A 817 53.89 -18.58 7.81
C HIS A 817 53.54 -17.10 7.86
N GLN A 818 52.43 -16.69 7.24
CA GLN A 818 52.05 -15.28 7.13
C GLN A 818 51.70 -14.67 8.51
N SER A 819 51.00 -15.43 9.36
CA SER A 819 50.70 -15.01 10.73
C SER A 819 51.97 -14.89 11.58
N ARG A 820 52.94 -15.79 11.42
CA ARG A 820 54.25 -15.69 12.10
C ARG A 820 55.07 -14.50 11.62
N ARG A 821 55.00 -14.18 10.33
CA ARG A 821 55.62 -12.97 9.77
C ARG A 821 55.05 -11.71 10.40
N LEU A 822 53.72 -11.58 10.47
CA LEU A 822 53.06 -10.45 11.13
C LEU A 822 53.43 -10.33 12.62
N LEU A 823 53.60 -11.45 13.33
CA LEU A 823 54.13 -11.42 14.70
C LEU A 823 55.56 -10.88 14.76
N CYS A 824 56.43 -11.26 13.82
CA CYS A 824 57.79 -10.71 13.74
C CYS A 824 57.75 -9.20 13.44
N ASP A 825 56.84 -8.75 12.56
CA ASP A 825 56.67 -7.34 12.24
C ASP A 825 56.21 -6.53 13.46
N ILE A 826 55.35 -7.09 14.33
CA ILE A 826 54.97 -6.46 15.61
C ILE A 826 56.21 -6.24 16.50
N TYR A 827 57.09 -7.24 16.60
CA TYR A 827 58.33 -7.13 17.39
C TYR A 827 59.31 -6.11 16.79
N ALA A 828 59.35 -6.00 15.46
CA ALA A 828 60.13 -4.98 14.76
C ALA A 828 59.63 -3.57 15.10
N VAL A 829 58.32 -3.33 15.00
CA VAL A 829 57.70 -2.04 15.36
C VAL A 829 57.96 -1.68 16.83
N VAL A 830 57.85 -2.65 17.74
CA VAL A 830 58.12 -2.43 19.17
C VAL A 830 59.60 -2.10 19.39
N ALA A 831 60.52 -2.76 18.70
CA ALA A 831 61.96 -2.52 18.80
C ALA A 831 62.40 -1.17 18.22
N GLU A 832 61.74 -0.70 17.15
CA GLU A 832 61.96 0.64 16.58
C GLU A 832 61.59 1.73 17.60
N ARG A 833 60.50 1.54 18.35
CA ARG A 833 60.04 2.50 19.37
C ARG A 833 60.74 2.35 20.72
N VAL A 834 61.16 1.14 21.06
CA VAL A 834 61.80 0.79 22.33
C VAL A 834 63.10 0.01 22.07
N PRO A 835 64.24 0.71 21.90
CA PRO A 835 65.50 0.10 21.43
C PRO A 835 66.05 -1.04 22.28
N CYS A 836 65.67 -1.14 23.56
CA CYS A 836 66.12 -2.24 24.44
C CYS A 836 65.62 -3.62 24.00
N PHE A 837 64.60 -3.69 23.14
CA PHE A 837 64.10 -4.95 22.55
C PHE A 837 64.69 -5.27 21.16
N ALA A 838 65.64 -4.48 20.66
CA ALA A 838 66.25 -4.71 19.33
C ALA A 838 66.93 -6.09 19.21
N GLU A 839 67.67 -6.52 20.24
CA GLU A 839 68.28 -7.86 20.28
C GLU A 839 67.21 -8.97 20.26
N LEU A 840 66.08 -8.76 20.96
CA LEU A 840 64.97 -9.71 21.00
C LEU A 840 64.24 -9.79 19.65
N SER A 841 63.98 -8.66 19.00
CA SER A 841 63.38 -8.60 17.66
C SER A 841 64.25 -9.32 16.63
N SER A 842 65.57 -9.05 16.62
CA SER A 842 66.51 -9.75 15.75
C SER A 842 66.51 -11.26 15.99
N PHE A 843 66.47 -11.69 17.25
CA PHE A 843 66.36 -13.11 17.59
C PHE A 843 65.07 -13.74 17.04
N VAL A 844 63.91 -13.11 17.29
CA VAL A 844 62.59 -13.60 16.85
C VAL A 844 62.50 -13.68 15.33
N ALA A 845 62.99 -12.67 14.61
CA ALA A 845 62.99 -12.62 13.16
C ALA A 845 63.86 -13.72 12.54
N LYS A 846 65.04 -14.01 13.13
CA LYS A 846 65.94 -15.07 12.66
C LYS A 846 65.38 -16.46 12.93
N VAL A 847 64.80 -16.71 14.11
CA VAL A 847 64.21 -18.02 14.46
C VAL A 847 62.98 -18.35 13.61
N ASN A 848 62.29 -17.34 13.09
CA ASN A 848 61.12 -17.49 12.23
C ASN A 848 61.41 -17.15 10.75
N SER A 849 62.67 -17.17 10.30
CA SER A 849 63.02 -16.82 8.91
C SER A 849 62.60 -17.87 7.88
N TRP A 850 62.23 -17.42 6.68
CA TRP A 850 61.82 -18.26 5.54
C TRP A 850 62.65 -17.95 4.30
N ASN A 851 62.80 -18.93 3.42
CA ASN A 851 63.67 -18.85 2.26
C ASN A 851 63.07 -17.89 1.21
N LYS A 852 63.81 -16.84 0.84
CA LYS A 852 63.37 -15.84 -0.13
C LYS A 852 63.16 -16.40 -1.55
N ARG A 853 63.77 -17.54 -1.89
CA ARG A 853 63.66 -18.19 -3.21
C ARG A 853 62.58 -19.28 -3.28
N ALA A 854 62.20 -19.83 -2.12
CA ALA A 854 61.17 -20.86 -2.00
C ALA A 854 60.32 -20.52 -0.76
N ALA A 855 59.21 -19.81 -0.98
CA ALA A 855 58.44 -19.18 0.09
C ALA A 855 57.81 -20.17 1.10
N GLU A 856 57.71 -21.45 0.74
CA GLU A 856 57.18 -22.53 1.61
C GLU A 856 58.27 -23.27 2.40
N GLU A 857 59.55 -22.93 2.22
CA GLU A 857 60.66 -23.58 2.94
C GLU A 857 61.25 -22.67 4.04
N PRO A 858 61.46 -23.20 5.25
CA PRO A 858 62.27 -22.55 6.28
C PRO A 858 63.68 -22.17 5.80
N ASP A 859 64.17 -20.97 6.15
CA ASP A 859 65.59 -20.65 5.96
C ASP A 859 66.41 -21.27 7.10
N TYR A 860 66.82 -22.51 6.91
CA TYR A 860 67.55 -23.30 7.91
C TYR A 860 68.85 -22.64 8.39
N ARG A 861 69.53 -21.86 7.53
CA ARG A 861 70.80 -21.19 7.91
C ARG A 861 70.53 -20.04 8.87
N MET A 862 69.60 -19.16 8.51
CA MET A 862 69.22 -18.01 9.34
C MET A 862 68.56 -18.44 10.66
N ARG A 863 67.76 -19.51 10.64
CA ARG A 863 67.19 -20.10 11.87
C ARG A 863 68.26 -20.65 12.80
N LEU A 864 69.24 -21.37 12.28
CA LEU A 864 70.37 -21.90 13.07
C LEU A 864 71.19 -20.78 13.70
N GLU A 865 71.41 -19.66 12.98
CA GLU A 865 72.03 -18.47 13.55
C GLU A 865 71.18 -17.85 14.66
N GLY A 866 69.87 -17.75 14.48
CA GLY A 866 68.94 -17.31 15.52
C GLY A 866 69.03 -18.17 16.78
N PHE A 867 69.06 -19.50 16.65
CA PHE A 867 69.20 -20.40 17.80
C PHE A 867 70.56 -20.30 18.50
N LYS A 868 71.65 -20.01 17.78
CA LYS A 868 72.95 -19.71 18.39
C LYS A 868 72.92 -18.43 19.24
N MET A 869 72.07 -17.46 18.88
CA MET A 869 71.84 -16.25 19.69
C MET A 869 71.07 -16.56 20.99
N ALA A 870 70.30 -17.65 21.08
CA ALA A 870 69.56 -18.01 22.29
C ALA A 870 70.47 -18.37 23.48
N ALA A 871 71.59 -19.06 23.23
CA ALA A 871 72.48 -19.56 24.28
C ALA A 871 73.01 -18.45 25.23
N PRO A 872 73.60 -17.34 24.75
CA PRO A 872 74.02 -16.22 25.61
C PRO A 872 72.83 -15.43 26.20
N LEU A 873 71.70 -15.34 25.51
CA LEU A 873 70.49 -14.65 26.02
C LEU A 873 69.85 -15.36 27.22
N VAL A 874 69.91 -16.69 27.26
CA VAL A 874 69.44 -17.55 28.37
C VAL A 874 70.44 -17.55 29.53
N HIS A 875 71.75 -17.54 29.26
CA HIS A 875 72.79 -17.58 30.31
C HIS A 875 73.02 -16.23 31.01
N GLY A 876 72.84 -15.10 30.31
CA GLY A 876 73.02 -13.75 30.86
C GLY A 876 72.01 -13.30 31.92
N GLN A 877 70.94 -14.08 32.17
CA GLN A 877 69.94 -13.76 33.20
C GLN A 877 70.28 -14.29 34.60
N LYS A 878 71.27 -15.19 34.74
CA LYS A 878 71.75 -15.60 36.07
C LYS A 878 72.51 -14.49 36.81
N GLU A 879 72.98 -13.46 36.10
CA GLU A 879 73.85 -12.41 36.68
C GLU A 879 73.31 -10.97 36.56
N ASN A 880 72.18 -10.71 35.88
CA ASN A 880 71.74 -9.33 35.63
C ASN A 880 70.21 -9.13 35.81
N THR A 881 69.80 -8.46 36.89
CA THR A 881 68.40 -8.14 37.27
C THR A 881 67.73 -7.03 36.43
N ARG A 882 68.31 -6.63 35.29
CA ARG A 882 67.84 -5.50 34.48
C ARG A 882 67.07 -5.86 33.21
N ARG A 883 66.82 -7.15 32.91
CA ARG A 883 66.04 -7.55 31.72
C ARG A 883 64.56 -7.78 32.10
N PRO A 884 63.59 -7.20 31.37
CA PRO A 884 62.18 -7.36 31.69
C PRO A 884 61.72 -8.83 31.49
N ASP A 885 60.92 -9.35 32.43
CA ASP A 885 60.38 -10.73 32.46
C ASP A 885 59.71 -11.19 31.15
N SER A 886 59.23 -10.25 30.34
CA SER A 886 58.65 -10.48 29.03
C SER A 886 59.64 -11.08 28.03
N CYS A 887 60.92 -10.66 28.03
CA CYS A 887 61.97 -11.22 27.17
C CYS A 887 62.19 -12.71 27.44
N TRP A 888 62.20 -13.10 28.71
CA TRP A 888 62.45 -14.47 29.14
C TRP A 888 61.32 -15.43 28.73
N ARG A 889 60.06 -15.02 28.92
CA ARG A 889 58.88 -15.81 28.53
C ARG A 889 58.85 -16.12 27.02
N VAL A 890 59.23 -15.15 26.18
CA VAL A 890 59.32 -15.30 24.72
C VAL A 890 60.39 -16.33 24.33
N ILE A 891 61.59 -16.21 24.92
CA ILE A 891 62.71 -17.10 24.62
C ILE A 891 62.37 -18.54 25.04
N CYS A 892 61.77 -18.76 26.22
CA CYS A 892 61.36 -20.09 26.67
C CYS A 892 60.31 -20.74 25.75
N GLN A 893 59.29 -19.99 25.31
CA GLN A 893 58.23 -20.53 24.46
C GLN A 893 58.71 -20.91 23.05
N LEU A 894 59.65 -20.13 22.49
CA LEU A 894 60.25 -20.43 21.19
C LEU A 894 61.29 -21.57 21.26
N HIS A 895 61.98 -21.73 22.40
CA HIS A 895 62.97 -22.80 22.60
C HIS A 895 62.33 -24.17 22.85
N VAL A 896 61.24 -24.23 23.65
CA VAL A 896 60.53 -25.49 23.97
C VAL A 896 59.89 -26.14 22.74
N HIS A 897 59.41 -25.37 21.76
CA HIS A 897 58.72 -25.91 20.60
C HIS A 897 59.64 -26.72 19.66
N HIS A 898 60.95 -26.45 19.66
CA HIS A 898 61.94 -27.19 18.86
C HIS A 898 62.46 -28.45 19.58
N SER A 899 62.39 -28.51 20.91
CA SER A 899 62.72 -29.74 21.65
C SER A 899 61.66 -30.85 21.48
N SER A 900 60.54 -30.55 20.81
CA SER A 900 59.43 -31.47 20.54
C SER A 900 59.11 -31.65 19.05
N CYS A 901 59.94 -31.12 18.13
CA CYS A 901 59.85 -31.33 16.68
C CYS A 901 61.05 -32.13 16.16
#